data_AF-A0A7J7IT46-F1
#
_entry.id   AF-A0A7J7IT46-F1
#
_cell.length_a   1.000
_cell.length_b   1.000
_cell.length_c   1.000
_cell.angle_alpha   90.00
_cell.angle_beta   90.00
_cell.angle_gamma   90.00
#
_symmetry.space_group_name_H-M   'P 1'
#
loop_
_entity.id
_entity.type
_entity.pdbx_description
1 polymer ?
#
loop_
_entity_poly.entity_id
_entity_poly.type
_entity_poly.pdbx_seq_one_letter_code
_entity_poly.pdbx_strand_id
1 'polypeptide(L)'
;MASNQRSFAQHLSKLPPGGVSLDYATHQTSSTLTKSRMSTSMIGSSSCSVPVTDVVDPPDFEEIINQQRSYEQDHCIPFVDFPDDDVFVGLLRRQQRVAEPIALEPGAETDVRVRDCMNRFHNDYTVYNRRYISYSSSQNSKTKSNEVADVQKSLSKHDYEIDAVEEILPLHRGESKRSSIRLNDVSRNSWANSVLDLKSSKPDELLPHLLDKLPIDDVDCVNERNRAVSRHRQLFTIYQPHDQNEEVIEKREIPTPPSEHFGHRILVKCLALKLDLEVEPVFASMALYDLRERKRISENFYFDMSTEACKKMLHNYVPRQDVSTLSRSCIFNITYPSSDIFIVVRLEKVLQSGDVAEVYMKDEKSINKEKVAGLAKQYCEKLGAYRMPFAITAMQLMNVVNGASTLDRDSTLGSDNSSTGSSGSLDKRLSGLNESLFKKVGRDDSLTRSMSGVGDLRSLKSNQSNSDKRSSWYEKEETMPNLDTFRNVTIAVSSFFKQETDKLDDDDLYKFLADVKRSSSSLKKLKPIPGMLRLDLMPCPESLQYCLSPELYKIQPYPNEKGRPNKEIVEFPQRELYVPFTTYRNLLYIYPRNVNFTNRPGSARNIAVKVEFLGGGEEKVPLPVIFGKSSCPEFSSHVYTAVAYHNRNPDFYDEIKIKLPSRLQSGNHILFTFYHISLVTDDTAQQTTLG
;
A
#
# COMPACT_ATOMS: atom_id res chain seq x y z
N MET A 1 -24.95 7.20 -66.04
CA MET A 1 -23.86 7.78 -66.85
C MET A 1 -22.71 8.03 -65.87
N ALA A 2 -21.55 7.37 -66.03
CA ALA A 2 -20.42 7.84 -66.85
C ALA A 2 -19.93 9.25 -66.40
N SER A 3 -18.64 9.50 -66.12
CA SER A 3 -17.43 8.67 -66.32
C SER A 3 -16.21 9.21 -65.54
N ASN A 4 -15.16 8.38 -65.41
CA ASN A 4 -13.83 8.67 -64.85
C ASN A 4 -13.11 9.91 -65.42
N GLN A 5 -12.26 10.54 -64.59
CA GLN A 5 -10.82 10.88 -64.78
C GLN A 5 -10.41 11.97 -63.76
N ARG A 6 -9.17 12.11 -63.23
CA ARG A 6 -7.78 11.69 -63.55
C ARG A 6 -7.08 11.33 -62.20
N SER A 7 -5.80 10.97 -62.04
CA SER A 7 -4.56 10.97 -62.85
C SER A 7 -3.62 9.88 -62.25
N PHE A 8 -2.38 9.61 -62.67
CA PHE A 8 -1.51 10.08 -63.77
C PHE A 8 -0.50 8.93 -64.05
N ALA A 9 -0.02 8.77 -65.28
CA ALA A 9 1.11 7.88 -65.59
C ALA A 9 1.99 8.53 -66.68
N GLN A 10 3.32 8.46 -66.54
CA GLN A 10 4.26 9.06 -67.49
C GLN A 10 4.66 8.08 -68.61
N HIS A 11 4.76 8.63 -69.81
CA HIS A 11 5.10 7.93 -71.05
C HIS A 11 6.62 7.77 -71.21
N LEU A 12 7.07 6.60 -71.67
CA LEU A 12 8.26 6.48 -72.52
C LEU A 12 7.96 5.55 -73.72
N SER A 13 8.81 5.63 -74.74
CA SER A 13 8.44 5.44 -76.16
C SER A 13 8.86 4.11 -76.81
N LYS A 14 8.11 3.71 -77.84
CA LYS A 14 8.32 2.52 -78.68
C LYS A 14 9.57 2.58 -79.57
N LEU A 15 10.15 1.41 -79.89
CA LEU A 15 10.84 1.09 -81.16
C LEU A 15 10.87 -0.45 -81.39
N PRO A 16 10.39 -0.96 -82.54
CA PRO A 16 10.59 -2.35 -83.01
C PRO A 16 11.17 -2.39 -84.46
N PRO A 17 11.27 -3.56 -85.14
CA PRO A 17 11.73 -4.89 -84.74
C PRO A 17 12.88 -5.40 -85.65
N GLY A 18 13.42 -6.60 -85.41
CA GLY A 18 14.28 -7.29 -86.38
C GLY A 18 14.65 -8.71 -85.92
N GLY A 19 14.24 -9.73 -86.67
CA GLY A 19 14.53 -11.14 -86.37
C GLY A 19 15.38 -11.81 -87.46
N VAL A 20 16.15 -12.82 -87.08
CA VAL A 20 16.77 -13.80 -87.99
C VAL A 20 16.79 -15.18 -87.29
N SER A 21 16.81 -16.25 -88.09
CA SER A 21 16.40 -17.62 -87.73
C SER A 21 17.55 -18.60 -87.39
N LEU A 22 17.20 -19.89 -87.20
CA LEU A 22 18.06 -21.10 -87.07
C LEU A 22 18.73 -21.29 -85.68
N ASP A 23 18.92 -22.51 -85.14
CA ASP A 23 18.40 -23.83 -85.54
C ASP A 23 18.35 -24.82 -84.37
N TYR A 24 17.62 -25.94 -84.54
CA TYR A 24 17.48 -27.02 -83.56
C TYR A 24 18.71 -27.97 -83.51
N ALA A 25 19.01 -28.50 -82.32
CA ALA A 25 19.77 -29.75 -82.17
C ALA A 25 19.32 -30.55 -80.94
N THR A 26 18.35 -31.45 -81.13
CA THR A 26 17.90 -32.45 -80.14
C THR A 26 18.90 -33.59 -80.00
N HIS A 27 19.08 -34.10 -78.77
CA HIS A 27 19.32 -35.54 -78.57
C HIS A 27 18.53 -36.08 -77.37
N GLN A 28 17.63 -37.01 -77.68
CA GLN A 28 16.93 -37.86 -76.70
C GLN A 28 17.77 -39.11 -76.43
N THR A 29 17.76 -39.60 -75.19
CA THR A 29 17.77 -41.05 -74.91
C THR A 29 16.80 -41.34 -73.77
N SER A 30 16.07 -42.45 -73.87
CA SER A 30 14.88 -42.73 -73.06
C SER A 30 15.11 -43.87 -72.07
N SER A 31 14.38 -43.84 -70.94
CA SER A 31 13.71 -44.96 -70.24
C SER A 31 14.44 -46.32 -70.08
N THR A 32 14.34 -47.03 -68.94
CA THR A 32 13.08 -47.61 -68.44
C THR A 32 13.15 -48.15 -67.00
N LEU A 33 12.06 -47.95 -66.23
CA LEU A 33 11.42 -48.90 -65.27
C LEU A 33 12.25 -49.40 -64.06
N THR A 34 11.69 -49.58 -62.85
CA THR A 34 10.40 -50.18 -62.49
C THR A 34 9.70 -49.50 -61.30
N LYS A 35 8.37 -49.66 -61.19
CA LYS A 35 7.53 -49.17 -60.07
C LYS A 35 7.15 -50.29 -59.12
N SER A 36 7.19 -50.02 -57.81
CA SER A 36 6.34 -50.68 -56.81
C SER A 36 5.53 -49.60 -56.07
N ARG A 37 4.26 -49.91 -55.74
CA ARG A 37 3.29 -48.94 -55.19
C ARG A 37 3.18 -49.11 -53.68
N MET A 38 3.30 -48.02 -52.92
CA MET A 38 2.59 -47.85 -51.66
C MET A 38 1.88 -46.49 -51.66
N SER A 39 0.69 -46.47 -51.07
CA SER A 39 -0.27 -45.37 -51.23
C SER A 39 -0.08 -44.28 -50.17
N THR A 40 0.58 -43.19 -50.55
CA THR A 40 0.49 -41.91 -49.82
C THR A 40 -0.01 -40.83 -50.78
N SER A 41 -0.95 -40.02 -50.30
CA SER A 41 -1.56 -38.91 -51.05
C SER A 41 -0.58 -37.73 -51.13
N MET A 42 0.39 -37.82 -52.04
CA MET A 42 1.18 -36.67 -52.47
C MET A 42 0.54 -36.03 -53.69
N ILE A 43 0.20 -34.74 -53.57
CA ILE A 43 -0.15 -33.89 -54.70
C ILE A 43 1.06 -33.86 -55.63
N GLY A 44 0.85 -34.21 -56.90
CA GLY A 44 1.94 -34.40 -57.84
C GLY A 44 2.66 -33.08 -58.13
N SER A 45 3.92 -32.99 -57.73
CA SER A 45 4.88 -32.06 -58.32
C SER A 45 5.17 -32.49 -59.76
N SER A 46 4.30 -32.04 -60.67
CA SER A 46 4.56 -32.07 -62.10
C SER A 46 5.93 -31.43 -62.36
N SER A 47 6.86 -32.18 -62.94
CA SER A 47 8.16 -31.67 -63.39
C SER A 47 7.94 -30.76 -64.59
N CYS A 48 7.47 -29.54 -64.33
CA CYS A 48 7.19 -28.54 -65.35
C CYS A 48 8.51 -27.88 -65.75
N SER A 49 9.18 -28.45 -66.76
CA SER A 49 10.26 -27.78 -67.46
C SER A 49 9.67 -26.61 -68.26
N VAL A 50 9.44 -25.48 -67.58
CA VAL A 50 8.98 -24.24 -68.21
C VAL A 50 10.09 -23.77 -69.16
N PRO A 51 9.82 -23.63 -70.47
CA PRO A 51 10.81 -23.07 -71.39
C PRO A 51 11.04 -21.59 -71.06
N VAL A 52 12.29 -21.13 -71.16
CA VAL A 52 12.76 -19.81 -70.69
C VAL A 52 12.15 -18.61 -71.46
N THR A 53 11.19 -18.86 -72.35
CA THR A 53 10.48 -17.85 -73.15
C THR A 53 8.96 -17.81 -72.91
N ASP A 54 8.39 -18.75 -72.14
CA ASP A 54 6.99 -18.65 -71.74
C ASP A 54 6.85 -17.74 -70.52
N VAL A 55 6.04 -16.69 -70.67
CA VAL A 55 5.58 -15.89 -69.53
C VAL A 55 4.61 -16.76 -68.74
N VAL A 56 5.06 -17.26 -67.59
CA VAL A 56 4.18 -17.90 -66.62
C VAL A 56 3.23 -16.82 -66.10
N ASP A 57 1.96 -16.89 -66.51
CA ASP A 57 0.93 -16.04 -65.95
C ASP A 57 0.90 -16.23 -64.42
N PRO A 58 0.94 -15.14 -63.63
CA PRO A 58 0.92 -15.25 -62.19
C PRO A 58 -0.39 -15.93 -61.77
N PRO A 59 -0.36 -16.91 -60.84
CA PRO A 59 -1.57 -17.61 -60.42
C PRO A 59 -2.59 -16.62 -59.88
N ASP A 60 -3.84 -16.73 -60.33
CA ASP A 60 -4.89 -15.79 -59.95
C ASP A 60 -5.17 -15.89 -58.45
N PHE A 61 -4.73 -14.85 -57.74
CA PHE A 61 -4.81 -14.78 -56.28
C PHE A 61 -6.26 -14.75 -55.80
N GLU A 62 -7.20 -14.21 -56.59
CA GLU A 62 -8.62 -14.22 -56.22
C GLU A 62 -9.24 -15.60 -56.41
N GLU A 63 -8.84 -16.36 -57.45
CA GLU A 63 -9.34 -17.72 -57.65
C GLU A 63 -8.84 -18.68 -56.56
N ILE A 64 -7.56 -18.61 -56.18
CA ILE A 64 -6.98 -19.42 -55.10
C ILE A 64 -7.64 -19.07 -53.75
N ILE A 65 -7.80 -17.78 -53.43
CA ILE A 65 -8.46 -17.36 -52.19
C ILE A 65 -9.94 -17.79 -52.16
N ASN A 66 -10.66 -17.72 -53.28
CA ASN A 66 -12.05 -18.17 -53.34
C ASN A 66 -12.19 -19.71 -53.25
N GLN A 67 -11.25 -20.48 -53.81
CA GLN A 67 -11.18 -21.92 -53.58
C GLN A 67 -10.87 -22.23 -52.10
N GLN A 68 -9.93 -21.53 -51.46
CA GLN A 68 -9.62 -21.74 -50.04
C GLN A 68 -10.78 -21.34 -49.10
N ARG A 69 -11.45 -20.21 -49.33
CA ARG A 69 -12.64 -19.78 -48.57
C ARG A 69 -13.76 -20.82 -48.56
N SER A 70 -13.88 -21.61 -49.62
CA SER A 70 -14.88 -22.70 -49.71
C SER A 70 -14.60 -23.87 -48.76
N TYR A 71 -13.39 -23.96 -48.20
CA TYR A 71 -12.98 -24.94 -47.19
C TYR A 71 -12.86 -24.35 -45.76
N GLU A 72 -13.01 -23.03 -45.59
CA GLU A 72 -12.86 -22.35 -44.29
C GLU A 72 -14.17 -22.29 -43.48
N GLN A 73 -15.33 -22.56 -44.10
CA GLN A 73 -16.56 -22.77 -43.35
C GLN A 73 -16.54 -24.14 -42.65
N ASP A 74 -16.66 -24.08 -41.32
CA ASP A 74 -16.81 -25.16 -40.33
C ASP A 74 -15.53 -25.84 -39.77
N HIS A 75 -14.34 -25.68 -40.37
CA HIS A 75 -13.10 -26.24 -39.78
C HIS A 75 -12.46 -25.40 -38.66
N CYS A 76 -12.92 -24.15 -38.45
CA CYS A 76 -12.37 -23.26 -37.42
C CYS A 76 -13.07 -23.31 -36.06
N ILE A 77 -14.16 -24.08 -35.92
CA ILE A 77 -14.87 -24.25 -34.64
C ILE A 77 -13.94 -24.75 -33.51
N PRO A 78 -13.04 -25.75 -33.73
CA PRO A 78 -12.10 -26.23 -32.70
C PRO A 78 -11.02 -25.21 -32.28
N PHE A 79 -10.88 -24.07 -32.98
CA PHE A 79 -10.00 -22.96 -32.57
C PHE A 79 -10.71 -21.94 -31.67
N VAL A 80 -12.04 -22.02 -31.55
CA VAL A 80 -12.86 -21.15 -30.69
C VAL A 80 -13.23 -21.87 -29.39
N ASP A 81 -13.36 -23.20 -29.43
CA ASP A 81 -13.59 -24.03 -28.25
C ASP A 81 -12.34 -24.11 -27.35
N PHE A 82 -12.54 -23.99 -26.03
CA PHE A 82 -11.48 -24.28 -25.07
C PHE A 82 -11.22 -25.79 -25.05
N PRO A 83 -9.95 -26.26 -24.94
CA PRO A 83 -9.65 -27.66 -24.74
C PRO A 83 -10.41 -28.24 -23.53
N ASP A 84 -10.94 -29.46 -23.66
CA ASP A 84 -11.66 -30.15 -22.58
C ASP A 84 -10.81 -30.29 -21.30
N ASP A 85 -9.48 -30.26 -21.42
CA ASP A 85 -8.52 -30.31 -20.32
C ASP A 85 -7.94 -28.94 -19.90
N ASP A 86 -8.48 -27.81 -20.40
CA ASP A 86 -8.06 -26.48 -19.96
C ASP A 86 -8.42 -26.25 -18.49
N VAL A 87 -9.63 -26.61 -18.03
CA VAL A 87 -10.09 -26.27 -16.68
C VAL A 87 -9.75 -27.35 -15.66
N PHE A 88 -8.84 -27.04 -14.74
CA PHE A 88 -8.56 -27.85 -13.55
C PHE A 88 -9.09 -27.17 -12.27
N VAL A 89 -9.81 -27.93 -11.45
CA VAL A 89 -10.33 -27.46 -10.15
C VAL A 89 -9.33 -27.81 -9.04
N GLY A 90 -8.68 -26.79 -8.48
CA GLY A 90 -7.81 -26.90 -7.31
C GLY A 90 -8.52 -26.51 -6.02
N LEU A 91 -8.07 -27.10 -4.91
CA LEU A 91 -8.43 -26.65 -3.56
C LEU A 91 -7.27 -25.82 -2.98
N LEU A 92 -7.51 -24.54 -2.71
CA LEU A 92 -6.55 -23.65 -2.07
C LEU A 92 -6.91 -23.51 -0.60
N ARG A 93 -6.02 -24.02 0.28
CA ARG A 93 -6.23 -23.93 1.73
C ARG A 93 -6.38 -22.49 2.19
N ARG A 94 -7.45 -22.18 2.92
CA ARG A 94 -7.68 -20.84 3.47
C ARG A 94 -6.65 -20.55 4.56
N GLN A 95 -5.80 -19.55 4.32
CA GLN A 95 -4.84 -19.11 5.32
C GLN A 95 -5.58 -18.38 6.46
N GLN A 96 -5.44 -18.88 7.68
CA GLN A 96 -5.96 -18.26 8.89
C GLN A 96 -4.79 -17.81 9.76
N ARG A 97 -4.76 -16.53 10.14
CA ARG A 97 -3.72 -15.96 11.03
C ARG A 97 -3.96 -16.29 12.50
N VAL A 98 -5.19 -16.67 12.86
CA VAL A 98 -5.61 -16.92 14.25
C VAL A 98 -5.01 -18.22 14.76
N ALA A 99 -4.50 -18.21 15.99
CA ALA A 99 -3.84 -19.35 16.62
C ALA A 99 -4.78 -20.53 16.89
N GLU A 100 -6.02 -20.23 17.25
CA GLU A 100 -7.11 -21.19 17.48
C GLU A 100 -8.25 -20.87 16.49
N PRO A 101 -8.96 -21.88 15.94
CA PRO A 101 -10.15 -21.64 15.14
C PRO A 101 -11.17 -20.82 15.93
N ILE A 102 -11.83 -19.86 15.27
CA ILE A 102 -12.91 -19.09 15.89
C ILE A 102 -14.02 -20.07 16.29
N ALA A 103 -14.26 -20.25 17.58
CA ALA A 103 -15.37 -21.05 18.09
C ALA A 103 -16.66 -20.20 18.17
N LEU A 104 -17.81 -20.86 17.97
CA LEU A 104 -19.12 -20.28 18.25
C LEU A 104 -19.53 -20.57 19.70
N GLU A 105 -20.35 -19.70 20.28
CA GLU A 105 -20.94 -19.93 21.60
C GLU A 105 -21.83 -21.19 21.61
N PRO A 106 -21.88 -21.96 22.71
CA PRO A 106 -22.71 -23.16 22.82
C PRO A 106 -24.17 -22.90 22.43
N GLY A 107 -24.68 -23.66 21.46
CA GLY A 107 -26.05 -23.51 20.95
C GLY A 107 -26.23 -22.48 19.84
N ALA A 108 -25.22 -21.67 19.47
CA ALA A 108 -25.31 -20.79 18.30
C ALA A 108 -25.42 -21.57 16.98
N GLU A 109 -24.83 -22.78 16.90
CA GLU A 109 -24.92 -23.72 15.77
C GLU A 109 -26.35 -24.17 15.44
N THR A 110 -27.33 -23.88 16.30
CA THR A 110 -28.75 -24.20 16.05
C THR A 110 -29.38 -23.35 14.94
N ASP A 111 -28.95 -22.10 14.73
CA ASP A 111 -29.40 -21.28 13.59
C ASP A 111 -28.64 -21.70 12.33
N VAL A 112 -29.39 -22.17 11.33
CA VAL A 112 -28.87 -22.63 10.03
C VAL A 112 -28.02 -21.55 9.36
N ARG A 113 -28.41 -20.27 9.44
CA ARG A 113 -27.68 -19.17 8.78
C ARG A 113 -26.34 -18.91 9.44
N VAL A 114 -26.28 -19.00 10.78
CA VAL A 114 -25.03 -18.85 11.54
C VAL A 114 -24.08 -19.99 11.20
N ARG A 115 -24.61 -21.22 11.16
CA ARG A 115 -23.86 -22.42 10.76
C ARG A 115 -23.31 -22.31 9.34
N ASP A 116 -24.14 -21.91 8.37
CA ASP A 116 -23.74 -21.81 6.96
C ASP A 116 -22.72 -20.69 6.72
N CYS A 117 -22.88 -19.53 7.37
CA CYS A 117 -21.87 -18.47 7.37
C CYS A 117 -20.53 -18.94 7.96
N MET A 118 -20.58 -19.71 9.05
CA MET A 118 -19.39 -20.23 9.73
C MET A 118 -18.70 -21.30 8.89
N ASN A 119 -19.46 -22.24 8.31
CA ASN A 119 -18.97 -23.23 7.35
C ASN A 119 -18.28 -22.52 6.16
N ARG A 120 -18.91 -21.50 5.58
CA ARG A 120 -18.32 -20.71 4.48
C ARG A 120 -17.04 -19.96 4.88
N PHE A 121 -16.89 -19.58 6.15
CA PHE A 121 -15.65 -18.98 6.67
C PHE A 121 -14.55 -20.02 6.92
N HIS A 122 -14.88 -21.25 7.35
CA HIS A 122 -13.89 -22.30 7.59
C HIS A 122 -13.50 -23.10 6.35
N ASN A 123 -14.33 -23.13 5.31
CA ASN A 123 -14.07 -23.84 4.08
C ASN A 123 -12.86 -23.26 3.32
N ASP A 124 -12.09 -24.16 2.70
CA ASP A 124 -11.02 -23.84 1.78
C ASP A 124 -11.57 -23.29 0.44
N TYR A 125 -10.77 -22.50 -0.27
CA TYR A 125 -11.21 -21.86 -1.51
C TYR A 125 -11.13 -22.84 -2.70
N THR A 126 -12.23 -23.00 -3.44
CA THR A 126 -12.24 -23.70 -4.73
C THR A 126 -11.72 -22.75 -5.82
N VAL A 127 -10.60 -23.09 -6.45
CA VAL A 127 -9.95 -22.26 -7.48
C VAL A 127 -9.99 -22.99 -8.83
N TYR A 128 -10.49 -22.30 -9.85
CA TYR A 128 -10.51 -22.77 -11.23
C TYR A 128 -9.24 -22.28 -11.93
N ASN A 129 -8.30 -23.17 -12.19
CA ASN A 129 -7.08 -22.89 -12.92
C ASN A 129 -7.24 -23.32 -14.39
N ARG A 130 -6.72 -22.51 -15.31
CA ARG A 130 -6.70 -22.81 -16.75
C ARG A 130 -5.30 -23.25 -17.17
N ARG A 131 -5.16 -24.47 -17.67
CA ARG A 131 -3.90 -25.10 -18.07
C ARG A 131 -3.18 -24.29 -19.14
N TYR A 132 -3.92 -23.68 -20.06
CA TYR A 132 -3.37 -22.95 -21.21
C TYR A 132 -3.30 -21.43 -21.02
N ILE A 133 -3.57 -20.91 -19.82
CA ILE A 133 -3.61 -19.46 -19.54
C ILE A 133 -2.27 -18.74 -19.79
N SER A 134 -1.14 -19.43 -19.66
CA SER A 134 0.20 -18.92 -19.95
C SER A 134 0.42 -18.61 -21.44
N TYR A 135 -0.32 -19.27 -22.33
CA TYR A 135 -0.28 -19.03 -23.78
C TYR A 135 -1.22 -17.89 -24.22
N SER A 136 -1.99 -17.31 -23.30
CA SER A 136 -2.84 -16.15 -23.60
C SER A 136 -1.99 -14.94 -24.03
N SER A 137 -2.49 -14.19 -25.01
CA SER A 137 -1.89 -12.93 -25.47
C SER A 137 -1.63 -11.91 -24.35
N SER A 138 -2.44 -11.95 -23.28
CA SER A 138 -2.28 -11.11 -22.08
C SER A 138 -1.05 -11.46 -21.23
N GLN A 139 -0.65 -12.73 -21.18
CA GLN A 139 0.49 -13.21 -20.38
C GLN A 139 1.78 -13.25 -21.22
N ASN A 140 1.66 -13.61 -22.49
CA ASN A 140 2.77 -13.68 -23.44
C ASN A 140 3.46 -12.32 -23.65
N SER A 141 2.83 -11.19 -23.32
CA SER A 141 3.47 -9.87 -23.33
C SER A 141 4.36 -9.61 -22.09
N LYS A 142 4.02 -10.18 -20.93
CA LYS A 142 4.74 -9.97 -19.66
C LYS A 142 5.95 -10.90 -19.51
N THR A 143 5.86 -12.15 -19.93
CA THR A 143 7.01 -13.08 -19.92
C THR A 143 8.10 -12.65 -20.89
N LYS A 144 7.69 -12.11 -22.07
CA LYS A 144 8.61 -11.59 -23.08
C LYS A 144 9.54 -10.50 -22.57
N SER A 145 9.16 -9.59 -21.67
CA SER A 145 10.06 -8.47 -21.32
C SER A 145 11.36 -8.94 -20.65
N ASN A 146 11.27 -9.95 -19.77
CA ASN A 146 12.43 -10.50 -19.07
C ASN A 146 13.18 -11.51 -19.96
N GLU A 147 12.44 -12.39 -20.66
CA GLU A 147 13.07 -13.36 -21.59
C GLU A 147 13.77 -12.65 -22.76
N VAL A 148 13.21 -11.57 -23.32
CA VAL A 148 13.87 -10.77 -24.36
C VAL A 148 15.16 -10.16 -23.83
N ALA A 149 15.19 -9.62 -22.61
CA ALA A 149 16.40 -9.03 -22.05
C ALA A 149 17.55 -10.04 -21.89
N ASP A 150 17.25 -11.30 -21.56
CA ASP A 150 18.25 -12.36 -21.44
C ASP A 150 18.60 -13.01 -22.80
N VAL A 151 17.62 -13.18 -23.69
CA VAL A 151 17.87 -13.58 -25.09
C VAL A 151 18.74 -12.54 -25.79
N GLN A 152 18.49 -11.24 -25.59
CA GLN A 152 19.26 -10.15 -26.20
C GLN A 152 20.71 -10.06 -25.69
N LYS A 153 20.99 -10.52 -24.46
CA LYS A 153 22.37 -10.74 -23.97
C LYS A 153 23.01 -12.00 -24.56
N SER A 154 22.22 -13.00 -24.94
CA SER A 154 22.69 -14.27 -25.51
C SER A 154 22.95 -14.22 -27.02
N LEU A 155 22.37 -13.26 -27.74
CA LEU A 155 22.57 -13.06 -29.17
C LEU A 155 23.98 -12.53 -29.45
N SER A 156 24.60 -13.03 -30.53
CA SER A 156 25.86 -12.47 -31.02
C SER A 156 25.66 -11.02 -31.45
N LYS A 157 26.37 -10.10 -30.79
CA LYS A 157 26.38 -8.70 -31.18
C LYS A 157 26.99 -8.60 -32.57
N HIS A 158 26.19 -8.15 -33.54
CA HIS A 158 26.69 -7.88 -34.88
C HIS A 158 27.40 -6.52 -34.83
N ASP A 159 28.72 -6.55 -34.82
CA ASP A 159 29.55 -5.36 -34.92
C ASP A 159 29.53 -4.91 -36.39
N TYR A 160 28.71 -3.90 -36.69
CA TYR A 160 28.73 -3.22 -37.98
C TYR A 160 29.87 -2.20 -37.96
N GLU A 161 30.73 -2.20 -38.98
CA GLU A 161 31.61 -1.06 -39.23
C GLU A 161 30.75 0.15 -39.62
N ILE A 162 30.80 1.19 -38.80
CA ILE A 162 30.15 2.48 -39.05
C ILE A 162 31.25 3.54 -39.04
N ASP A 163 31.50 4.15 -40.20
CA ASP A 163 32.43 5.27 -40.35
C ASP A 163 31.86 6.57 -39.74
N ALA A 164 31.83 6.68 -38.41
CA ALA A 164 31.43 7.92 -37.73
C ALA A 164 32.08 8.12 -36.34
N VAL A 165 33.01 9.08 -36.30
CA VAL A 165 33.33 10.06 -35.23
C VAL A 165 33.35 9.57 -33.76
N GLU A 166 34.53 9.67 -33.13
CA GLU A 166 34.72 9.47 -31.68
C GLU A 166 33.91 10.46 -30.83
N GLU A 167 32.92 9.97 -30.06
CA GLU A 167 32.43 10.67 -28.87
C GLU A 167 33.10 10.11 -27.60
N ILE A 168 33.61 11.02 -26.77
CA ILE A 168 34.37 10.71 -25.56
C ILE A 168 33.41 10.39 -24.41
N LEU A 169 33.51 9.19 -23.83
CA LEU A 169 32.86 8.83 -22.56
C LEU A 169 33.87 8.33 -21.51
N PRO A 170 33.58 8.51 -20.19
CA PRO A 170 34.62 8.49 -19.17
C PRO A 170 34.97 7.07 -18.71
N LEU A 171 36.25 6.81 -18.45
CA LEU A 171 36.71 5.53 -17.92
C LEU A 171 36.09 5.20 -16.55
N HIS A 172 35.57 3.99 -16.43
CA HIS A 172 35.54 3.26 -15.16
C HIS A 172 36.29 1.92 -15.28
N ARG A 173 36.84 1.51 -14.14
CA ARG A 173 38.04 0.66 -14.05
C ARG A 173 37.65 -0.81 -13.94
N GLY A 174 38.05 -1.63 -14.91
CA GLY A 174 37.87 -3.09 -14.89
C GLY A 174 38.94 -3.80 -15.72
N GLU A 175 39.67 -4.73 -15.10
CA GLU A 175 40.82 -5.37 -15.73
C GLU A 175 40.38 -6.46 -16.74
N SER A 176 40.77 -6.28 -18.01
CA SER A 176 40.93 -7.39 -18.94
C SER A 176 41.91 -7.02 -20.05
N LYS A 177 42.85 -7.92 -20.32
CA LYS A 177 44.00 -7.68 -21.21
C LYS A 177 43.57 -7.66 -22.69
N ARG A 178 43.20 -6.48 -23.21
CA ARG A 178 43.42 -6.18 -24.63
C ARG A 178 44.88 -5.80 -24.82
N SER A 179 45.62 -6.58 -25.61
CA SER A 179 46.96 -6.19 -26.06
C SER A 179 46.84 -5.12 -27.14
N SER A 180 46.69 -3.86 -26.74
CA SER A 180 46.89 -2.74 -27.66
C SER A 180 48.33 -2.75 -28.15
N ILE A 181 48.49 -2.72 -29.48
CA ILE A 181 49.80 -2.55 -30.11
C ILE A 181 50.36 -1.20 -29.64
N ARG A 182 51.55 -1.21 -29.05
CA ARG A 182 52.20 0.00 -28.55
C ARG A 182 52.66 0.87 -29.72
N LEU A 183 51.94 1.96 -29.97
CA LEU A 183 52.39 3.06 -30.84
C LEU A 183 53.55 3.81 -30.17
N ASN A 184 54.78 3.27 -30.23
CA ASN A 184 55.97 4.00 -29.79
C ASN A 184 57.28 3.69 -30.54
N ASP A 185 57.27 2.83 -31.56
CA ASP A 185 58.43 2.55 -32.42
C ASP A 185 58.02 2.34 -33.89
N VAL A 186 57.50 3.38 -34.55
CA VAL A 186 57.57 3.50 -36.02
C VAL A 186 57.96 4.93 -36.38
N SER A 187 58.94 5.04 -37.27
CA SER A 187 59.53 6.29 -37.70
C SER A 187 58.54 7.19 -38.47
N ARG A 188 58.70 8.49 -38.24
CA ARG A 188 58.05 9.60 -38.95
C ARG A 188 58.37 9.55 -40.45
N ASN A 189 57.49 8.94 -41.27
CA ASN A 189 57.12 9.40 -42.63
C ASN A 189 56.07 8.48 -43.33
N SER A 190 55.18 9.12 -44.10
CA SER A 190 54.39 8.55 -45.21
C SER A 190 53.22 7.58 -44.92
N TRP A 191 52.04 8.16 -44.69
CA TRP A 191 50.70 7.52 -44.73
C TRP A 191 50.24 7.12 -46.15
N ALA A 192 51.12 6.61 -47.01
CA ALA A 192 50.82 6.37 -48.43
C ALA A 192 51.21 4.98 -48.95
N ASN A 193 51.81 4.11 -48.12
CA ASN A 193 52.32 2.81 -48.59
C ASN A 193 51.97 1.61 -47.67
N SER A 194 51.05 1.78 -46.72
CA SER A 194 50.74 0.79 -45.65
C SER A 194 49.44 0.00 -45.84
N VAL A 195 48.77 0.12 -46.99
CA VAL A 195 47.50 -0.59 -47.29
C VAL A 195 47.73 -1.88 -48.11
N LEU A 196 48.95 -2.10 -48.61
CA LEU A 196 49.28 -3.20 -49.53
C LEU A 196 50.58 -3.93 -49.18
N ASP A 197 50.93 -4.06 -47.89
CA ASP A 197 51.99 -5.00 -47.50
C ASP A 197 51.47 -6.45 -47.45
N LEU A 198 51.21 -6.98 -48.65
CA LEU A 198 50.80 -8.38 -48.92
C LEU A 198 51.81 -9.43 -48.41
N LYS A 199 52.96 -9.01 -47.86
CA LYS A 199 53.96 -9.89 -47.24
C LYS A 199 53.76 -10.06 -45.73
N SER A 200 52.96 -9.21 -45.08
CA SER A 200 52.65 -9.29 -43.64
C SER A 200 51.17 -9.53 -43.33
N SER A 201 50.27 -9.39 -44.31
CA SER A 201 48.89 -9.87 -44.21
C SER A 201 48.87 -11.39 -43.98
N LYS A 202 48.20 -11.84 -42.90
CA LYS A 202 47.88 -13.26 -42.76
C LYS A 202 46.93 -13.67 -43.90
N PRO A 203 47.09 -14.85 -44.51
CA PRO A 203 46.07 -15.40 -45.36
C PRO A 203 44.80 -15.67 -44.53
N ASP A 204 43.64 -15.56 -45.16
CA ASP A 204 42.36 -15.96 -44.55
C ASP A 204 42.43 -17.43 -44.10
N GLU A 205 41.69 -17.76 -43.03
CA GLU A 205 41.58 -19.15 -42.61
C GLU A 205 40.97 -19.99 -43.73
N LEU A 206 41.71 -21.01 -44.16
CA LEU A 206 41.28 -21.93 -45.21
C LEU A 206 39.97 -22.60 -44.78
N LEU A 207 38.86 -22.22 -45.43
CA LEU A 207 37.57 -22.85 -45.19
C LEU A 207 37.69 -24.36 -45.45
N PRO A 208 37.58 -25.20 -44.42
CA PRO A 208 37.73 -26.64 -44.59
C PRO A 208 36.61 -27.15 -45.50
N HIS A 209 36.95 -28.11 -46.37
CA HIS A 209 36.03 -28.73 -47.33
C HIS A 209 35.52 -27.83 -48.48
N LEU A 210 36.02 -26.59 -48.64
CA LEU A 210 35.59 -25.68 -49.73
C LEU A 210 35.83 -26.24 -51.15
N LEU A 211 36.85 -27.09 -51.32
CA LEU A 211 37.19 -27.73 -52.60
C LEU A 211 36.80 -29.21 -52.67
N ASP A 212 36.16 -29.74 -51.63
CA ASP A 212 35.73 -31.14 -51.59
C ASP A 212 34.45 -31.29 -52.42
N LYS A 213 34.48 -32.22 -53.38
CA LYS A 213 33.31 -32.52 -54.23
C LYS A 213 32.30 -33.42 -53.51
N LEU A 214 31.68 -32.87 -52.47
CA LEU A 214 30.55 -33.49 -51.79
C LEU A 214 29.26 -33.33 -52.62
N PRO A 215 28.32 -34.31 -52.58
CA PRO A 215 26.98 -34.15 -53.14
C PRO A 215 26.25 -32.96 -52.53
N ILE A 216 25.44 -32.26 -53.33
CA ILE A 216 24.72 -31.05 -52.88
C ILE A 216 23.78 -31.37 -51.70
N ASP A 217 23.15 -32.55 -51.70
CA ASP A 217 22.23 -33.02 -50.67
C ASP A 217 22.92 -33.23 -49.31
N ASP A 218 24.17 -33.73 -49.31
CA ASP A 218 24.97 -33.90 -48.09
C ASP A 218 25.42 -32.55 -47.53
N VAL A 219 25.82 -31.63 -48.41
CA VAL A 219 26.17 -30.25 -48.04
C VAL A 219 24.97 -29.53 -47.43
N ASP A 220 23.78 -29.66 -48.01
CA ASP A 220 22.56 -29.07 -47.45
C ASP A 220 22.11 -29.76 -46.16
N CYS A 221 22.24 -31.10 -46.03
CA CYS A 221 21.99 -31.82 -44.80
C CYS A 221 22.93 -31.44 -43.63
N VAL A 222 24.19 -31.11 -43.93
CA VAL A 222 25.17 -30.62 -42.95
C VAL A 222 24.89 -29.15 -42.63
N ASN A 223 24.61 -28.32 -43.63
CA ASN A 223 24.25 -26.93 -43.45
C ASN A 223 22.94 -26.76 -42.65
N GLU A 224 21.93 -27.59 -42.88
CA GLU A 224 20.69 -27.58 -42.09
C GLU A 224 20.95 -27.94 -40.63
N ARG A 225 21.74 -29.00 -40.36
CA ARG A 225 22.16 -29.36 -38.99
C ARG A 225 22.92 -28.21 -38.34
N ASN A 226 23.91 -27.63 -39.00
CA ASN A 226 24.70 -26.52 -38.47
C ASN A 226 23.83 -25.27 -38.21
N ARG A 227 22.92 -24.93 -39.14
CA ARG A 227 21.92 -23.87 -38.96
C ARG A 227 20.93 -24.17 -37.82
N ALA A 228 20.74 -25.43 -37.44
CA ALA A 228 19.86 -25.84 -36.33
C ALA A 228 20.57 -25.83 -34.97
N VAL A 229 21.88 -26.12 -34.89
CA VAL A 229 22.64 -26.10 -33.61
C VAL A 229 22.58 -24.73 -32.95
N SER A 230 22.71 -23.65 -33.72
CA SER A 230 22.68 -22.27 -33.21
C SER A 230 21.35 -21.55 -33.41
N ARG A 231 20.25 -22.28 -33.68
CA ARG A 231 18.92 -21.67 -33.90
C ARG A 231 18.22 -21.39 -32.58
N HIS A 232 18.12 -20.12 -32.20
CA HIS A 232 17.29 -19.71 -31.07
C HIS A 232 15.82 -20.09 -31.34
N ARG A 233 15.26 -20.97 -30.49
CA ARG A 233 13.86 -21.45 -30.56
C ARG A 233 12.80 -20.34 -30.43
N GLN A 234 13.21 -19.15 -30.01
CA GLN A 234 12.37 -17.99 -29.69
C GLN A 234 12.73 -16.75 -30.53
N LEU A 235 13.17 -16.93 -31.79
CA LEU A 235 13.57 -15.82 -32.69
C LEU A 235 12.49 -14.72 -32.82
N PHE A 236 11.21 -15.11 -32.87
CA PHE A 236 10.07 -14.17 -32.93
C PHE A 236 9.74 -13.47 -31.60
N THR A 237 10.37 -13.84 -30.49
CA THR A 237 10.22 -13.15 -29.20
C THR A 237 10.89 -11.77 -29.22
N ILE A 238 11.94 -11.60 -30.04
CA ILE A 238 12.68 -10.34 -30.22
C ILE A 238 11.85 -9.32 -31.04
N TYR A 239 10.88 -9.80 -31.83
CA TYR A 239 10.01 -8.94 -32.62
C TYR A 239 8.97 -8.27 -31.72
N GLN A 240 9.30 -7.06 -31.24
CA GLN A 240 8.32 -6.18 -30.61
C GLN A 240 7.37 -5.66 -31.69
N PRO A 241 6.04 -5.89 -31.58
CA PRO A 241 5.08 -5.19 -32.42
C PRO A 241 5.25 -3.68 -32.19
N HIS A 242 5.48 -2.93 -33.27
CA HIS A 242 5.74 -1.48 -33.15
C HIS A 242 4.48 -0.68 -32.78
N ASP A 243 3.29 -1.28 -32.86
CA ASP A 243 2.03 -0.66 -32.50
C ASP A 243 1.72 -0.82 -31.00
N GLN A 244 2.13 0.17 -30.22
CA GLN A 244 1.65 0.39 -28.85
C GLN A 244 0.14 0.73 -28.80
N ASN A 245 -0.51 0.86 -29.96
CA ASN A 245 -1.89 1.30 -30.15
C ASN A 245 -2.87 0.16 -30.50
N GLU A 246 -2.41 -1.09 -30.73
CA GLU A 246 -3.35 -2.21 -30.69
C GLU A 246 -3.78 -2.44 -29.25
N GLU A 247 -5.00 -2.01 -28.91
CA GLU A 247 -5.62 -2.30 -27.62
C GLU A 247 -5.63 -3.81 -27.42
N VAL A 248 -4.88 -4.28 -26.41
CA VAL A 248 -4.78 -5.70 -26.04
C VAL A 248 -6.19 -6.26 -25.87
N ILE A 249 -6.63 -7.04 -26.87
CA ILE A 249 -8.04 -7.40 -27.13
C ILE A 249 -8.69 -8.02 -25.89
N GLU A 250 -7.91 -8.70 -25.02
CA GLU A 250 -8.39 -9.09 -23.71
C GLU A 250 -7.25 -9.13 -22.67
N LYS A 251 -7.24 -8.22 -21.69
CA LYS A 251 -6.31 -8.24 -20.55
C LYS A 251 -6.75 -9.25 -19.48
N ARG A 252 -6.66 -10.55 -19.79
CA ARG A 252 -6.83 -11.63 -18.80
C ARG A 252 -5.57 -11.77 -17.94
N GLU A 253 -5.48 -10.99 -16.86
CA GLU A 253 -4.48 -11.23 -15.83
C GLU A 253 -4.84 -12.48 -15.00
N ILE A 254 -3.85 -13.22 -14.51
CA ILE A 254 -4.11 -14.32 -13.56
C ILE A 254 -4.57 -13.67 -12.25
N PRO A 255 -5.77 -13.98 -11.74
CA PRO A 255 -6.25 -13.40 -10.49
C PRO A 255 -5.35 -13.86 -9.33
N THR A 256 -4.99 -12.93 -8.45
CA THR A 256 -4.27 -13.27 -7.23
C THR A 256 -5.14 -14.15 -6.32
N PRO A 257 -4.55 -15.12 -5.60
CA PRO A 257 -5.30 -15.94 -4.68
C PRO A 257 -5.93 -15.08 -3.56
N PRO A 258 -7.15 -15.40 -3.10
CA PRO A 258 -7.80 -14.73 -1.97
C PRO A 258 -6.90 -14.56 -0.74
N SER A 259 -6.49 -13.32 -0.46
CA SER A 259 -5.64 -12.94 0.67
C SER A 259 -6.27 -11.80 1.47
N GLU A 260 -5.99 -11.77 2.78
CA GLU A 260 -6.42 -10.68 3.65
C GLU A 260 -5.71 -9.38 3.23
N HIS A 261 -6.48 -8.32 2.99
CA HIS A 261 -5.91 -7.04 2.60
C HIS A 261 -5.31 -6.32 3.81
N PHE A 262 -4.03 -5.97 3.68
CA PHE A 262 -3.38 -5.01 4.56
C PHE A 262 -2.98 -3.79 3.74
N GLY A 263 -3.48 -2.62 4.13
CA GLY A 263 -2.87 -1.35 3.77
C GLY A 263 -1.54 -1.14 4.50
N HIS A 264 -1.05 0.09 4.50
CA HIS A 264 0.16 0.47 5.21
C HIS A 264 0.02 0.18 6.71
N ARG A 265 0.90 -0.67 7.25
CA ARG A 265 0.82 -1.14 8.64
C ARG A 265 1.83 -0.41 9.51
N ILE A 266 1.35 0.36 10.48
CA ILE A 266 2.19 1.14 11.40
C ILE A 266 2.05 0.59 12.81
N LEU A 267 3.16 0.08 13.36
CA LEU A 267 3.27 -0.33 14.75
C LEU A 267 3.65 0.88 15.60
N VAL A 268 2.78 1.25 16.54
CA VAL A 268 2.99 2.35 17.50
C VAL A 268 3.16 1.76 18.89
N LYS A 269 4.28 2.06 19.56
CA LYS A 269 4.59 1.60 20.93
C LYS A 269 4.62 2.79 21.88
N CYS A 270 3.83 2.72 22.95
CA CYS A 270 3.81 3.70 24.04
C CYS A 270 4.93 3.39 25.03
N LEU A 271 6.04 4.13 24.95
CA LEU A 271 7.23 3.92 25.78
C LEU A 271 7.09 4.54 27.18
N ALA A 272 6.53 5.74 27.27
CA ALA A 272 6.27 6.44 28.53
C ALA A 272 5.10 7.42 28.37
N LEU A 273 4.27 7.56 29.40
CA LEU A 273 3.39 8.70 29.61
C LEU A 273 3.60 9.13 31.06
N LYS A 274 4.04 10.37 31.26
CA LYS A 274 4.30 10.97 32.57
C LYS A 274 3.77 12.39 32.58
N LEU A 275 3.27 12.84 33.74
CA LEU A 275 2.89 14.23 33.97
C LEU A 275 3.78 14.78 35.08
N ASP A 276 3.96 16.09 35.16
CA ASP A 276 4.80 16.68 36.21
C ASP A 276 4.18 16.49 37.62
N LEU A 277 2.87 16.26 37.68
CA LEU A 277 2.10 15.96 38.89
C LEU A 277 1.43 14.57 38.78
N GLU A 278 2.14 13.51 39.18
CA GLU A 278 1.61 12.13 39.20
C GLU A 278 0.89 11.83 40.54
N VAL A 279 -0.35 12.31 40.71
CA VAL A 279 -1.16 12.13 41.95
C VAL A 279 -2.37 11.20 41.81
N GLU A 280 -2.79 10.90 40.58
CA GLU A 280 -3.95 10.04 40.29
C GLU A 280 -3.72 9.22 39.01
N PRO A 281 -4.43 8.09 38.80
CA PRO A 281 -4.34 7.33 37.55
C PRO A 281 -4.92 8.11 36.37
N VAL A 282 -4.18 8.10 35.26
CA VAL A 282 -4.54 8.74 33.99
C VAL A 282 -4.69 7.68 32.91
N PHE A 283 -5.82 7.72 32.21
CA PHE A 283 -6.19 6.78 31.16
C PHE A 283 -5.96 7.43 29.80
N ALA A 284 -5.33 6.73 28.87
CA ALA A 284 -5.03 7.26 27.56
C ALA A 284 -5.75 6.46 26.46
N SER A 285 -6.24 7.18 25.45
CA SER A 285 -6.75 6.59 24.21
C SER A 285 -6.12 7.26 23.00
N MET A 286 -5.92 6.49 21.93
CA MET A 286 -5.29 6.93 20.68
C MET A 286 -6.09 6.44 19.47
N ALA A 287 -6.37 7.32 18.52
CA ALA A 287 -6.99 6.95 17.23
C ALA A 287 -6.51 7.85 16.09
N LEU A 288 -6.72 7.37 14.86
CA LEU A 288 -6.41 8.09 13.63
C LEU A 288 -7.64 8.83 13.08
N TYR A 289 -7.41 10.07 12.68
CA TYR A 289 -8.41 10.95 12.06
C TYR A 289 -7.83 11.55 10.79
N ASP A 290 -8.60 11.56 9.69
CA ASP A 290 -8.26 12.31 8.49
C ASP A 290 -8.96 13.69 8.53
N LEU A 291 -8.17 14.76 8.49
CA LEU A 291 -8.64 16.13 8.52
C LEU A 291 -9.20 16.61 7.17
N ARG A 292 -8.70 16.09 6.04
CA ARG A 292 -9.17 16.41 4.68
C ARG A 292 -10.59 15.88 4.47
N GLU A 293 -10.83 14.64 4.85
CA GLU A 293 -12.15 13.99 4.73
C GLU A 293 -13.08 14.22 5.94
N ARG A 294 -12.57 14.83 7.03
CA ARG A 294 -13.26 15.02 8.33
C ARG A 294 -13.87 13.72 8.86
N LYS A 295 -13.11 12.63 8.82
CA LYS A 295 -13.54 11.28 9.27
C LYS A 295 -12.52 10.67 10.21
N ARG A 296 -13.00 9.93 11.21
CA ARG A 296 -12.16 9.01 11.98
C ARG A 296 -11.92 7.75 11.14
N ILE A 297 -10.67 7.33 11.02
CA ILE A 297 -10.25 6.21 10.17
C ILE A 297 -9.77 4.98 10.97
N SER A 298 -9.79 5.03 12.30
CA SER A 298 -9.53 3.86 13.15
C SER A 298 -10.44 3.79 14.37
N GLU A 299 -10.51 2.60 14.98
CA GLU A 299 -10.93 2.39 16.37
C GLU A 299 -9.94 3.05 17.37
N ASN A 300 -10.40 3.30 18.60
CA ASN A 300 -9.60 3.77 19.73
C ASN A 300 -8.75 2.65 20.34
N PHE A 301 -7.43 2.83 20.29
CA PHE A 301 -6.50 2.07 21.13
C PHE A 301 -6.43 2.66 22.54
N TYR A 302 -6.95 1.94 23.54
CA TYR A 302 -6.81 2.29 24.96
C TYR A 302 -5.54 1.69 25.55
N PHE A 303 -4.78 2.49 26.31
CA PHE A 303 -3.57 2.07 27.01
C PHE A 303 -3.40 2.75 28.37
N ASP A 304 -2.62 2.10 29.24
CA ASP A 304 -2.38 2.55 30.62
C ASP A 304 -0.89 2.46 30.99
N MET A 305 -0.38 3.59 31.46
CA MET A 305 1.00 3.82 31.90
C MET A 305 1.10 4.22 33.38
N SER A 306 -0.02 4.24 34.10
CA SER A 306 -0.09 4.60 35.51
C SER A 306 0.81 3.72 36.39
N THR A 307 1.29 4.30 37.49
CA THR A 307 2.10 3.59 38.47
C THR A 307 1.25 2.59 39.25
N GLU A 308 1.88 1.52 39.75
CA GLU A 308 1.18 0.50 40.56
C GLU A 308 0.58 1.09 41.86
N ALA A 309 1.10 2.22 42.35
CA ALA A 309 0.49 2.99 43.44
C ALA A 309 -0.85 3.60 43.02
N CYS A 310 -0.92 4.23 41.84
CA CYS A 310 -2.15 4.81 41.29
C CYS A 310 -3.21 3.73 41.00
N LYS A 311 -2.80 2.58 40.45
CA LYS A 311 -3.72 1.46 40.19
C LYS A 311 -4.38 0.90 41.45
N LYS A 312 -3.61 0.80 42.55
CA LYS A 312 -4.15 0.35 43.85
C LYS A 312 -5.26 1.25 44.39
N MET A 313 -5.32 2.53 44.00
CA MET A 313 -6.41 3.44 44.38
C MET A 313 -7.76 3.06 43.74
N LEU A 314 -7.77 2.17 42.74
CA LEU A 314 -8.96 1.74 41.99
C LEU A 314 -9.33 0.26 42.20
N HIS A 315 -8.70 -0.44 43.15
CA HIS A 315 -8.91 -1.89 43.37
C HIS A 315 -10.38 -2.28 43.60
N ASN A 316 -11.20 -1.40 44.19
CA ASN A 316 -12.64 -1.64 44.40
C ASN A 316 -13.46 -1.63 43.10
N TYR A 317 -12.97 -0.99 42.03
CA TYR A 317 -13.68 -0.81 40.76
C TYR A 317 -13.11 -1.69 39.64
N VAL A 318 -11.86 -2.12 39.78
CA VAL A 318 -11.16 -2.98 38.81
C VAL A 318 -10.80 -4.30 39.52
N PRO A 319 -11.71 -5.29 39.52
CA PRO A 319 -11.55 -6.52 40.31
C PRO A 319 -10.44 -7.44 39.77
N ARG A 320 -10.17 -7.38 38.46
CA ARG A 320 -9.04 -8.07 37.81
C ARG A 320 -8.58 -7.30 36.57
N GLN A 321 -7.38 -7.60 36.10
CA GLN A 321 -6.83 -7.10 34.84
C GLN A 321 -6.38 -8.27 33.98
N ASP A 322 -7.02 -8.46 32.84
CA ASP A 322 -6.70 -9.57 31.94
C ASP A 322 -5.59 -9.16 30.96
N VAL A 323 -4.70 -10.09 30.58
CA VAL A 323 -3.45 -9.80 29.83
C VAL A 323 -3.70 -9.06 28.51
N SER A 324 -4.82 -9.37 27.85
CA SER A 324 -5.32 -8.71 26.65
C SER A 324 -5.63 -7.22 26.82
N THR A 325 -5.81 -6.71 28.05
CA THR A 325 -6.05 -5.29 28.34
C THR A 325 -4.79 -4.51 28.72
N LEU A 326 -3.65 -5.20 28.88
CA LEU A 326 -2.37 -4.63 29.34
C LEU A 326 -1.44 -4.19 28.20
N SER A 327 -1.94 -4.17 26.97
CA SER A 327 -1.23 -3.70 25.77
C SER A 327 -0.74 -2.26 25.91
N ARG A 328 0.47 -2.01 25.40
CA ARG A 328 1.09 -0.68 25.29
C ARG A 328 1.52 -0.39 23.86
N SER A 329 1.07 -1.21 22.92
CA SER A 329 1.42 -1.14 21.52
C SER A 329 0.23 -1.56 20.67
N CYS A 330 0.06 -0.87 19.55
CA CYS A 330 -1.00 -1.10 18.60
C CYS A 330 -0.48 -1.05 17.17
N ILE A 331 -1.21 -1.70 16.27
CA ILE A 331 -0.96 -1.70 14.84
C ILE A 331 -2.15 -1.01 14.19
N PHE A 332 -1.91 0.14 13.58
CA PHE A 332 -2.86 0.78 12.68
C PHE A 332 -2.63 0.27 11.26
N ASN A 333 -3.71 -0.06 10.56
CA ASN A 333 -3.69 -0.28 9.12
C ASN A 333 -4.28 0.98 8.45
N ILE A 334 -3.67 1.42 7.35
CA ILE A 334 -4.09 2.59 6.56
C ILE A 334 -4.08 2.18 5.08
N THR A 335 -5.24 1.91 4.51
CA THR A 335 -5.37 1.50 3.11
C THR A 335 -5.25 2.66 2.14
N TYR A 336 -5.80 3.82 2.49
CA TYR A 336 -5.72 5.04 1.69
C TYR A 336 -4.91 6.09 2.46
N PRO A 337 -3.60 6.19 2.23
CA PRO A 337 -2.75 7.14 2.94
C PRO A 337 -3.02 8.58 2.47
N SER A 338 -2.99 9.51 3.41
CA SER A 338 -3.32 10.92 3.19
C SER A 338 -2.33 11.79 3.97
N SER A 339 -1.96 12.94 3.40
CA SER A 339 -1.07 13.91 4.06
C SER A 339 -1.65 14.45 5.37
N ASP A 340 -2.97 14.37 5.53
CA ASP A 340 -3.76 15.01 6.57
C ASP A 340 -4.27 14.04 7.64
N ILE A 341 -3.62 12.88 7.77
CA ILE A 341 -3.86 11.93 8.87
C ILE A 341 -3.19 12.44 10.15
N PHE A 342 -3.97 12.50 11.23
CA PHE A 342 -3.53 12.86 12.58
C PHE A 342 -3.68 11.69 13.54
N ILE A 343 -2.64 11.44 14.33
CA ILE A 343 -2.75 10.67 15.58
C ILE A 343 -3.30 11.63 16.63
N VAL A 344 -4.48 11.31 17.17
CA VAL A 344 -5.08 12.04 18.30
C VAL A 344 -4.95 11.20 19.55
N VAL A 345 -4.44 11.79 20.62
CA VAL A 345 -4.35 11.17 21.95
C VAL A 345 -5.19 11.97 22.93
N ARG A 346 -6.18 11.32 23.56
CA ARG A 346 -7.01 11.87 24.63
C ARG A 346 -6.60 11.26 25.97
N LEU A 347 -6.49 12.09 27.00
CA LEU A 347 -6.27 11.71 28.39
C LEU A 347 -7.53 11.95 29.21
N GLU A 348 -7.85 10.99 30.07
CA GLU A 348 -8.94 11.03 31.04
C GLU A 348 -8.39 10.79 32.44
N LYS A 349 -9.10 11.31 33.45
CA LYS A 349 -8.77 11.12 34.87
C LYS A 349 -10.01 10.73 35.67
N VAL A 350 -9.88 10.51 36.98
CA VAL A 350 -11.05 10.24 37.83
C VAL A 350 -11.90 11.51 37.98
N LEU A 351 -13.22 11.35 37.95
CA LEU A 351 -14.16 12.45 38.15
C LEU A 351 -13.95 13.10 39.53
N GLN A 352 -13.83 14.43 39.55
CA GLN A 352 -13.56 15.25 40.74
C GLN A 352 -14.34 16.57 40.68
N SER A 353 -14.47 17.25 41.83
CA SER A 353 -15.12 18.56 41.90
C SER A 353 -14.20 19.72 41.46
N GLY A 354 -14.66 20.57 40.54
CA GLY A 354 -14.00 21.81 40.14
C GLY A 354 -13.05 21.68 38.95
N ASP A 355 -12.45 22.79 38.50
CA ASP A 355 -11.47 22.79 37.41
C ASP A 355 -10.08 22.34 37.91
N VAL A 356 -9.98 21.07 38.31
CA VAL A 356 -8.75 20.51 38.91
C VAL A 356 -7.57 20.55 37.92
N ALA A 357 -7.83 20.66 36.61
CA ALA A 357 -6.78 20.84 35.60
C ALA A 357 -5.88 22.06 35.88
N GLU A 358 -6.40 23.12 36.51
CA GLU A 358 -5.59 24.29 36.91
C GLU A 358 -4.55 23.98 38.00
N VAL A 359 -4.70 22.87 38.75
CA VAL A 359 -3.68 22.42 39.70
C VAL A 359 -2.48 21.83 38.96
N TYR A 360 -2.71 21.09 37.88
CA TYR A 360 -1.66 20.48 37.07
C TYR A 360 -0.85 21.51 36.25
N MET A 361 -1.43 22.70 36.01
CA MET A 361 -0.79 23.79 35.24
C MET A 361 0.15 24.68 36.08
N LYS A 362 0.12 24.54 37.41
CA LYS A 362 0.91 25.38 38.32
C LYS A 362 2.29 24.79 38.54
N ASP A 363 3.26 25.66 38.82
CA ASP A 363 4.62 25.23 39.16
C ASP A 363 4.60 24.30 40.38
N GLU A 364 5.33 23.18 40.27
CA GLU A 364 5.45 22.11 41.27
C GLU A 364 5.70 22.63 42.70
N LYS A 365 6.48 23.71 42.83
CA LYS A 365 6.86 24.36 44.11
C LYS A 365 5.72 25.10 44.80
N SER A 366 4.66 25.46 44.07
CA SER A 366 3.51 26.21 44.60
C SER A 366 2.37 25.31 45.10
N ILE A 367 2.43 24.01 44.79
CA ILE A 367 1.37 23.04 45.06
C ILE A 367 1.72 22.25 46.32
N ASN A 368 0.81 22.20 47.29
CA ASN A 368 0.91 21.24 48.37
C ASN A 368 0.53 19.84 47.85
N LYS A 369 1.52 19.11 47.32
CA LYS A 369 1.35 17.80 46.70
C LYS A 369 0.62 16.80 47.59
N GLU A 370 0.94 16.78 48.89
CA GLU A 370 0.37 15.83 49.84
C GLU A 370 -1.15 16.05 50.02
N LYS A 371 -1.59 17.31 50.15
CA LYS A 371 -3.03 17.64 50.21
C LYS A 371 -3.76 17.27 48.92
N VAL A 372 -3.14 17.55 47.76
CA VAL A 372 -3.74 17.20 46.45
C VAL A 372 -3.82 15.69 46.26
N ALA A 373 -2.77 14.95 46.60
CA ALA A 373 -2.77 13.48 46.55
C ALA A 373 -3.77 12.85 47.54
N GLY A 374 -3.94 13.42 48.73
CA GLY A 374 -4.95 13.00 49.70
C GLY A 374 -6.38 13.15 49.16
N LEU A 375 -6.70 14.30 48.55
CA LEU A 375 -7.99 14.53 47.89
C LEU A 375 -8.19 13.61 46.67
N ALA A 376 -7.17 13.47 45.83
CA ALA A 376 -7.21 12.57 44.67
C ALA A 376 -7.47 11.12 45.08
N LYS A 377 -6.86 10.67 46.19
CA LYS A 377 -7.11 9.34 46.78
C LYS A 377 -8.56 9.16 47.23
N GLN A 378 -9.11 10.12 47.98
CA GLN A 378 -10.52 10.10 48.39
C GLN A 378 -11.47 10.00 47.18
N TYR A 379 -11.20 10.74 46.10
CA TYR A 379 -11.98 10.67 44.88
C TYR A 379 -11.78 9.36 44.08
N CYS A 380 -10.59 8.77 44.08
CA CYS A 380 -10.37 7.44 43.49
C CYS A 380 -11.13 6.35 44.25
N GLU A 381 -11.15 6.43 45.59
CA GLU A 381 -11.86 5.49 46.46
C GLU A 381 -13.39 5.64 46.38
N LYS A 382 -13.92 6.87 46.19
CA LYS A 382 -15.37 7.14 46.10
C LYS A 382 -15.94 7.12 44.68
N LEU A 383 -15.20 7.57 43.66
CA LEU A 383 -15.68 7.79 42.29
C LEU A 383 -14.84 7.06 41.22
N GLY A 384 -14.04 6.08 41.62
CA GLY A 384 -13.11 5.36 40.73
C GLY A 384 -13.73 4.60 39.55
N ALA A 385 -15.06 4.46 39.49
CA ALA A 385 -15.80 4.01 38.32
C ALA A 385 -15.94 5.07 37.21
N TYR A 386 -15.94 6.36 37.58
CA TYR A 386 -16.25 7.46 36.67
C TYR A 386 -14.98 8.14 36.16
N ARG A 387 -15.00 8.48 34.87
CA ARG A 387 -13.93 9.21 34.19
C ARG A 387 -14.42 10.61 33.83
N MET A 388 -13.50 11.55 33.71
CA MET A 388 -13.76 12.87 33.12
C MET A 388 -12.70 13.20 32.08
N PRO A 389 -13.03 13.98 31.03
CA PRO A 389 -12.06 14.47 30.07
C PRO A 389 -11.01 15.34 30.77
N PHE A 390 -9.74 15.19 30.41
CA PHE A 390 -8.65 15.92 31.06
C PHE A 390 -7.77 16.69 30.07
N ALA A 391 -7.18 16.00 29.10
CA ALA A 391 -6.25 16.61 28.16
C ALA A 391 -6.33 15.99 26.76
N ILE A 392 -5.88 16.74 25.76
CA ILE A 392 -5.76 16.27 24.38
C ILE A 392 -4.42 16.72 23.79
N THR A 393 -3.88 15.89 22.90
CA THR A 393 -2.79 16.27 22.01
C THR A 393 -2.97 15.60 20.66
N ALA A 394 -2.42 16.17 19.59
CA ALA A 394 -2.52 15.65 18.24
C ALA A 394 -1.25 15.90 17.44
N MET A 395 -0.94 14.96 16.54
CA MET A 395 0.27 14.99 15.71
C MET A 395 -0.06 14.58 14.28
N GLN A 396 0.45 15.30 13.29
CA GLN A 396 0.31 14.94 11.89
C GLN A 396 1.25 13.76 11.58
N LEU A 397 0.68 12.61 11.18
CA LEU A 397 1.41 11.36 11.01
C LEU A 397 2.54 11.49 9.97
N MET A 398 2.28 12.14 8.83
CA MET A 398 3.30 12.34 7.79
C MET A 398 4.47 13.22 8.26
N ASN A 399 4.25 14.19 9.13
CA ASN A 399 5.33 15.03 9.63
C ASN A 399 6.25 14.25 10.58
N VAL A 400 5.68 13.32 11.36
CA VAL A 400 6.44 12.41 12.23
C VAL A 400 7.28 11.46 11.37
N VAL A 401 6.66 10.82 10.37
CA VAL A 401 7.31 9.84 9.49
C VAL A 401 8.39 10.49 8.62
N ASN A 402 8.07 11.61 7.95
CA ASN A 402 8.99 12.25 7.01
C ASN A 402 10.04 13.12 7.71
N GLY A 403 9.70 13.76 8.84
CA GLY A 403 10.60 14.68 9.55
C GLY A 403 11.92 14.06 10.01
N ALA A 404 11.91 12.75 10.26
CA ALA A 404 13.12 11.97 10.58
C ALA A 404 14.13 11.94 9.41
N SER A 405 13.66 11.91 8.15
CA SER A 405 14.52 11.85 6.95
C SER A 405 15.36 13.11 6.71
N THR A 406 14.90 14.26 7.22
CA THR A 406 15.58 15.55 7.09
C THR A 406 16.77 15.74 8.02
N LEU A 407 16.84 15.00 9.13
CA LEU A 407 17.94 15.12 10.10
C LEU A 407 19.25 14.45 9.64
N ASP A 408 19.17 13.53 8.68
CA ASP A 408 20.33 12.78 8.17
C ASP A 408 21.11 13.50 7.05
N ARG A 409 20.62 14.64 6.51
CA ARG A 409 21.32 15.38 5.43
C ARG A 409 22.29 16.45 5.92
N ASP A 410 22.25 16.81 7.21
CA ASP A 410 23.08 17.88 7.80
C ASP A 410 24.33 17.32 8.52
N SER A 411 24.53 16.00 8.49
CA SER A 411 25.62 15.30 9.19
C SER A 411 26.81 14.91 8.29
N THR A 412 26.79 15.24 6.99
CA THR A 412 27.83 14.83 6.01
C THR A 412 28.87 15.89 5.67
N LEU A 413 29.07 16.91 6.51
CA LEU A 413 30.11 17.94 6.35
C LEU A 413 30.79 18.27 7.68
N GLY A 414 31.87 17.56 8.04
CA GLY A 414 32.57 17.82 9.31
C GLY A 414 33.71 16.87 9.72
N SER A 415 34.82 16.88 8.96
CA SER A 415 36.22 16.56 9.37
C SER A 415 36.55 15.52 10.46
N ASP A 416 37.28 14.51 10.01
CA ASP A 416 38.29 13.66 10.68
C ASP A 416 38.82 13.97 12.09
N ASN A 417 39.11 12.84 12.77
CA ASN A 417 40.35 12.48 13.52
C ASN A 417 40.39 12.37 15.06
N SER A 418 40.93 11.21 15.46
CA SER A 418 41.61 10.85 16.74
C SER A 418 40.78 10.43 17.96
N SER A 419 41.39 9.52 18.72
CA SER A 419 40.78 8.65 19.72
C SER A 419 41.24 8.95 21.15
N THR A 420 40.34 8.86 22.13
CA THR A 420 40.46 8.06 23.38
C THR A 420 39.28 8.36 24.30
N GLY A 421 38.85 7.36 25.09
CA GLY A 421 37.57 7.43 25.81
C GLY A 421 37.65 7.96 27.23
N SER A 422 36.53 8.46 27.74
CA SER A 422 36.14 8.32 29.14
C SER A 422 34.62 8.38 29.28
N SER A 423 34.11 7.96 30.44
CA SER A 423 32.70 7.78 30.75
C SER A 423 32.00 9.08 31.20
N GLY A 424 30.73 9.22 30.80
CA GLY A 424 29.73 9.97 31.57
C GLY A 424 28.95 11.07 30.83
N SER A 425 27.67 11.17 31.21
CA SER A 425 26.78 12.35 31.07
C SER A 425 26.37 12.81 29.66
N LEU A 426 25.18 12.36 29.22
CA LEU A 426 24.42 12.97 28.11
C LEU A 426 22.90 13.03 28.39
N ASP A 427 22.50 13.63 29.51
CA ASP A 427 21.08 13.85 29.88
C ASP A 427 20.58 15.29 29.60
N LYS A 428 21.36 16.10 28.87
CA LYS A 428 21.01 17.50 28.56
C LYS A 428 21.42 17.92 27.14
N ARG A 429 20.63 17.53 26.12
CA ARG A 429 20.62 18.20 24.79
C ARG A 429 19.45 17.89 23.84
N LEU A 430 18.41 17.16 24.26
CA LEU A 430 17.22 16.88 23.42
C LEU A 430 16.00 17.80 23.69
N SER A 431 16.16 18.85 24.50
CA SER A 431 15.12 19.88 24.70
C SER A 431 14.95 20.88 23.54
N GLY A 432 15.82 20.82 22.52
CA GLY A 432 15.93 21.85 21.48
C GLY A 432 14.83 21.87 20.41
N LEU A 433 14.02 20.81 20.28
CA LEU A 433 13.03 20.70 19.19
C LEU A 433 11.77 21.58 19.37
N ASN A 434 11.53 22.13 20.56
CA ASN A 434 10.37 22.98 20.84
C ASN A 434 10.67 24.49 20.88
N GLU A 435 11.95 24.91 20.94
CA GLU A 435 12.31 26.32 21.12
C GLU A 435 12.49 27.10 19.80
N SER A 436 12.65 26.40 18.67
CA SER A 436 12.86 27.00 17.34
C SER A 436 11.57 27.48 16.66
N LEU A 437 10.39 27.04 17.12
CA LEU A 437 9.08 27.42 16.54
C LEU A 437 8.54 28.77 17.05
N PHE A 438 9.16 29.38 18.07
CA PHE A 438 8.63 30.59 18.72
C PHE A 438 9.67 31.66 19.07
N LYS A 439 10.50 32.09 18.10
CA LYS A 439 11.20 33.39 18.20
C LYS A 439 10.68 34.44 17.22
N LYS A 440 10.33 35.58 17.83
CA LYS A 440 9.70 36.77 17.27
C LYS A 440 10.77 37.64 16.61
N VAL A 441 10.79 37.70 15.28
CA VAL A 441 11.59 38.72 14.58
C VAL A 441 10.85 40.05 14.71
N GLY A 442 11.44 40.97 15.49
CA GLY A 442 11.02 42.36 15.52
C GLY A 442 11.46 43.08 14.24
N ARG A 443 10.71 44.12 13.85
CA ARG A 443 11.20 45.12 12.89
C ARG A 443 12.48 45.75 13.45
N ASP A 444 13.46 45.95 12.59
CA ASP A 444 14.21 47.21 12.58
C ASP A 444 14.43 47.64 11.12
N ASP A 445 14.52 48.96 10.94
CA ASP A 445 14.41 49.65 9.65
C ASP A 445 15.74 50.32 9.32
N SER A 446 16.35 50.02 8.16
CA SER A 446 17.45 50.81 7.62
C SER A 446 17.75 50.52 6.14
N LEU A 447 17.16 51.36 5.28
CA LEU A 447 17.78 52.03 4.13
C LEU A 447 19.12 51.45 3.59
N THR A 448 19.10 50.88 2.38
CA THR A 448 20.04 51.25 1.30
C THR A 448 19.35 51.19 -0.07
N ARG A 449 19.98 51.78 -1.09
CA ARG A 449 19.33 52.37 -2.27
C ARG A 449 20.10 52.04 -3.55
N SER A 450 19.48 51.40 -4.55
CA SER A 450 19.88 51.58 -5.97
C SER A 450 18.98 50.92 -7.03
N MET A 451 18.43 51.77 -7.90
CA MET A 451 18.34 51.68 -9.38
C MET A 451 17.73 50.45 -10.11
N SER A 452 16.59 50.74 -10.78
CA SER A 452 16.31 50.59 -12.23
C SER A 452 17.25 49.74 -13.12
N GLY A 453 16.77 48.98 -14.10
CA GLY A 453 15.40 48.86 -14.66
C GLY A 453 15.43 48.26 -16.08
N VAL A 454 14.36 48.44 -16.86
CA VAL A 454 14.17 47.99 -18.27
C VAL A 454 13.99 46.46 -18.43
N GLY A 455 13.00 45.95 -19.17
CA GLY A 455 11.89 46.62 -19.87
C GLY A 455 10.85 45.62 -20.41
N ASP A 456 9.62 46.09 -20.62
CA ASP A 456 8.52 45.34 -21.24
C ASP A 456 8.83 44.91 -22.69
N LEU A 457 8.30 43.76 -23.12
CA LEU A 457 7.62 43.73 -24.41
C LEU A 457 6.47 42.71 -24.44
N ARG A 458 5.34 43.17 -24.98
CA ARG A 458 4.04 42.49 -25.00
C ARG A 458 3.85 41.72 -26.30
N SER A 459 3.07 40.64 -26.28
CA SER A 459 2.18 40.33 -27.40
C SER A 459 0.86 39.76 -26.90
N LEU A 460 -0.21 39.97 -27.66
CA LEU A 460 -1.59 39.91 -27.20
C LEU A 460 -2.45 39.01 -28.12
N LYS A 461 -3.33 38.22 -27.48
CA LYS A 461 -4.64 37.76 -27.96
C LYS A 461 -4.71 36.90 -29.24
N SER A 462 -5.35 35.75 -29.12
CA SER A 462 -6.68 35.57 -29.74
C SER A 462 -7.53 34.55 -28.96
N ASN A 463 -8.83 34.80 -28.87
CA ASN A 463 -9.82 33.84 -28.38
C ASN A 463 -10.45 33.16 -29.59
N GLN A 464 -10.66 31.84 -29.55
CA GLN A 464 -11.92 31.28 -30.02
C GLN A 464 -12.27 29.97 -29.31
N SER A 465 -13.57 29.80 -29.09
CA SER A 465 -14.21 28.72 -28.37
C SER A 465 -14.49 27.52 -29.27
N ASN A 466 -14.38 26.29 -28.74
CA ASN A 466 -15.62 25.55 -28.45
C ASN A 466 -15.44 24.46 -27.40
N SER A 467 -16.56 23.97 -26.92
CA SER A 467 -16.69 22.89 -25.93
C SER A 467 -16.15 21.55 -26.43
N ASP A 468 -15.38 20.86 -25.58
CA ASP A 468 -15.69 19.46 -25.28
C ASP A 468 -15.29 19.08 -23.85
N LYS A 469 -16.29 18.85 -22.99
CA LYS A 469 -16.10 18.39 -21.62
C LYS A 469 -15.98 16.86 -21.61
N ARG A 470 -14.79 16.33 -21.87
CA ARG A 470 -14.45 14.97 -21.45
C ARG A 470 -13.48 15.04 -20.26
N SER A 471 -14.04 14.83 -19.07
CA SER A 471 -13.31 14.79 -17.80
C SER A 471 -12.20 13.74 -17.89
N SER A 472 -10.93 14.18 -17.98
CA SER A 472 -9.81 13.27 -17.82
C SER A 472 -9.73 12.86 -16.35
N TRP A 473 -9.72 11.55 -16.10
CA TRP A 473 -9.64 10.97 -14.76
C TRP A 473 -8.23 11.02 -14.16
N TYR A 474 -7.44 12.02 -14.53
CA TYR A 474 -6.19 12.33 -13.84
C TYR A 474 -6.51 13.15 -12.59
N GLU A 475 -6.98 12.44 -11.56
CA GLU A 475 -6.79 12.89 -10.18
C GLU A 475 -5.29 13.16 -10.03
N LYS A 476 -4.95 14.41 -9.71
CA LYS A 476 -3.58 14.91 -9.67
C LYS A 476 -2.75 13.99 -8.78
N GLU A 477 -1.74 13.34 -9.36
CA GLU A 477 -0.89 12.36 -8.69
C GLU A 477 0.04 13.07 -7.69
N GLU A 478 -0.55 13.51 -6.58
CA GLU A 478 0.18 13.85 -5.37
C GLU A 478 0.88 12.56 -4.93
N THR A 479 2.21 12.54 -5.05
CA THR A 479 3.07 11.41 -4.71
C THR A 479 2.64 10.81 -3.38
N MET A 480 2.00 9.64 -3.42
CA MET A 480 1.40 9.05 -2.22
C MET A 480 2.47 8.84 -1.16
N PRO A 481 2.23 9.25 0.10
CA PRO A 481 3.25 9.16 1.13
C PRO A 481 3.53 7.69 1.45
N ASN A 482 4.75 7.23 1.17
CA ASN A 482 5.19 5.86 1.42
C ASN A 482 5.31 5.62 2.94
N LEU A 483 4.39 4.83 3.48
CA LEU A 483 4.32 4.44 4.88
C LEU A 483 4.89 3.04 5.17
N ASP A 484 5.38 2.33 4.15
CA ASP A 484 5.93 0.97 4.30
C ASP A 484 7.45 0.97 4.53
N THR A 485 8.15 2.03 4.10
CA THR A 485 9.63 2.07 4.08
C THR A 485 10.23 3.25 4.85
N PHE A 486 9.67 3.60 6.00
CA PHE A 486 10.23 4.64 6.88
C PHE A 486 11.10 4.06 8.01
N ARG A 487 12.10 4.82 8.46
CA ARG A 487 12.96 4.46 9.61
C ARG A 487 12.16 4.56 10.91
N ASN A 488 12.46 3.73 11.91
CA ASN A 488 11.82 3.81 13.22
C ASN A 488 11.96 5.23 13.81
N VAL A 489 10.84 5.87 14.18
CA VAL A 489 10.79 7.23 14.72
C VAL A 489 10.27 7.20 16.16
N THR A 490 11.15 7.49 17.12
CA THR A 490 10.72 7.81 18.48
C THR A 490 10.42 9.30 18.60
N ILE A 491 9.20 9.64 19.00
CA ILE A 491 8.73 11.01 19.25
C ILE A 491 8.49 11.25 20.74
N ALA A 492 8.71 12.48 21.18
CA ALA A 492 8.40 12.95 22.53
C ALA A 492 7.45 14.16 22.45
N VAL A 493 6.21 13.98 22.90
CA VAL A 493 5.17 15.02 22.94
C VAL A 493 5.10 15.57 24.35
N SER A 494 5.34 16.87 24.52
CA SER A 494 5.16 17.57 25.81
C SER A 494 4.03 18.61 25.79
N SER A 495 3.34 18.74 24.65
CA SER A 495 2.23 19.67 24.43
C SER A 495 0.88 18.97 24.63
N PHE A 496 0.53 18.72 25.89
CA PHE A 496 -0.85 18.44 26.26
C PHE A 496 -1.61 19.74 26.46
N PHE A 497 -2.83 19.82 25.94
CA PHE A 497 -3.73 20.95 26.17
C PHE A 497 -4.92 20.48 27.00
N LYS A 498 -5.43 21.33 27.90
CA LYS A 498 -6.67 21.05 28.63
C LYS A 498 -7.80 20.77 27.63
N GLN A 499 -8.48 19.64 27.81
CA GLN A 499 -9.70 19.34 27.08
C GLN A 499 -10.85 20.09 27.74
N GLU A 500 -11.37 21.13 27.09
CA GLU A 500 -12.54 21.85 27.60
C GLU A 500 -13.81 20.99 27.43
N THR A 501 -14.66 20.95 28.47
CA THR A 501 -15.86 20.10 28.56
C THR A 501 -16.98 20.47 27.58
N ASP A 502 -16.89 21.67 27.00
CA ASP A 502 -17.90 22.24 26.11
C ASP A 502 -17.48 22.13 24.64
N LYS A 503 -16.37 21.42 24.36
CA LYS A 503 -15.74 21.26 23.04
C LYS A 503 -15.34 19.80 22.80
N LEU A 504 -16.28 18.90 23.00
CA LEU A 504 -16.08 17.45 22.94
C LEU A 504 -16.55 16.82 21.61
N ASP A 505 -17.33 17.56 20.82
CA ASP A 505 -17.88 17.10 19.54
C ASP A 505 -16.81 17.03 18.42
N ASP A 506 -17.07 16.19 17.42
CA ASP A 506 -16.18 15.92 16.29
C ASP A 506 -15.84 17.19 15.51
N ASP A 507 -16.79 18.12 15.36
CA ASP A 507 -16.60 19.36 14.62
C ASP A 507 -15.55 20.29 15.27
N ASP A 508 -15.50 20.32 16.60
CA ASP A 508 -14.49 21.06 17.36
C ASP A 508 -13.14 20.34 17.38
N LEU A 509 -13.13 18.99 17.36
CA LEU A 509 -11.91 18.21 17.14
C LEU A 509 -11.27 18.59 15.79
N TYR A 510 -12.02 18.60 14.69
CA TYR A 510 -11.43 18.96 13.38
C TYR A 510 -10.99 20.43 13.30
N LYS A 511 -11.63 21.36 14.03
CA LYS A 511 -11.12 22.74 14.17
C LYS A 511 -9.78 22.74 14.89
N PHE A 512 -9.66 22.01 16.01
CA PHE A 512 -8.40 21.83 16.73
C PHE A 512 -7.30 21.22 15.84
N LEU A 513 -7.60 20.17 15.08
CA LEU A 513 -6.64 19.56 14.14
C LEU A 513 -6.20 20.52 13.03
N ALA A 514 -7.11 21.32 12.46
CA ALA A 514 -6.76 22.35 11.48
C ALA A 514 -5.89 23.46 12.08
N ASP A 515 -6.08 23.76 13.36
CA ASP A 515 -5.32 24.77 14.09
C ASP A 515 -3.93 24.26 14.50
N VAL A 516 -3.80 22.95 14.79
CA VAL A 516 -2.51 22.23 14.93
C VAL A 516 -1.77 22.21 13.59
N LYS A 517 -2.41 21.81 12.49
CA LYS A 517 -1.81 21.77 11.14
C LYS A 517 -1.21 23.12 10.72
N ARG A 518 -1.87 24.22 11.07
CA ARG A 518 -1.49 25.59 10.71
C ARG A 518 -0.63 26.32 11.76
N SER A 519 -0.15 25.61 12.80
CA SER A 519 0.61 26.17 13.93
C SER A 519 0.03 27.48 14.48
N SER A 520 -1.31 27.55 14.51
CA SER A 520 -2.06 28.80 14.58
C SER A 520 -2.02 29.47 15.96
N SER A 521 -2.34 30.77 15.98
CA SER A 521 -2.33 31.56 17.23
C SER A 521 -3.43 31.18 18.23
N SER A 522 -4.44 30.40 17.83
CA SER A 522 -5.46 29.86 18.74
C SER A 522 -4.88 28.82 19.71
N LEU A 523 -3.87 28.04 19.29
CA LEU A 523 -3.16 27.10 20.17
C LEU A 523 -2.53 27.79 21.38
N LYS A 524 -2.06 29.04 21.21
CA LYS A 524 -1.50 29.86 22.29
C LYS A 524 -2.53 30.30 23.33
N LYS A 525 -3.83 30.13 23.05
CA LYS A 525 -4.93 30.38 24.00
C LYS A 525 -5.32 29.14 24.80
N LEU A 526 -4.90 27.95 24.37
CA LEU A 526 -5.17 26.71 25.09
C LEU A 526 -4.24 26.63 26.31
N LYS A 527 -4.78 26.22 27.47
CA LYS A 527 -3.99 26.04 28.69
C LYS A 527 -3.15 24.76 28.56
N PRO A 528 -1.81 24.83 28.56
CA PRO A 528 -0.96 23.64 28.46
C PRO A 528 -0.89 22.91 29.81
N ILE A 529 -0.88 21.58 29.76
CA ILE A 529 -0.66 20.71 30.92
C ILE A 529 0.76 20.12 30.79
N PRO A 530 1.66 20.34 31.76
CA PRO A 530 3.04 19.87 31.68
C PRO A 530 3.13 18.35 31.85
N GLY A 531 3.90 17.72 30.96
CA GLY A 531 4.12 16.28 30.94
C GLY A 531 4.86 15.84 29.69
N MET A 532 4.97 14.53 29.50
CA MET A 532 5.66 13.89 28.37
C MET A 532 5.03 12.54 28.00
N LEU A 533 4.66 12.39 26.73
CA LEU A 533 4.33 11.12 26.08
C LEU A 533 5.43 10.77 25.09
N ARG A 534 6.03 9.58 25.23
CA ARG A 534 6.99 9.03 24.28
C ARG A 534 6.35 7.86 23.52
N LEU A 535 6.26 8.01 22.20
CA LEU A 535 5.79 6.98 21.28
C LEU A 535 6.94 6.59 20.35
N ASP A 536 6.96 5.32 19.94
CA ASP A 536 7.90 4.79 18.96
C ASP A 536 7.10 4.19 17.79
N LEU A 537 7.28 4.75 16.60
CA LEU A 537 6.55 4.42 15.38
C LEU A 537 7.49 3.69 14.41
N MET A 538 7.04 2.57 13.86
CA MET A 538 7.78 1.81 12.85
C MET A 538 6.82 1.14 11.85
N PRO A 539 7.26 0.85 10.62
CA PRO A 539 6.57 -0.12 9.76
C PRO A 539 6.39 -1.43 10.53
N CYS A 540 5.21 -2.05 10.41
CA CYS A 540 4.94 -3.31 11.10
C CYS A 540 5.79 -4.43 10.49
N PRO A 541 6.65 -5.12 11.26
CA PRO A 541 7.38 -6.28 10.77
C PRO A 541 6.43 -7.39 10.31
N GLU A 542 6.81 -8.13 9.27
CA GLU A 542 6.01 -9.24 8.71
C GLU A 542 5.71 -10.34 9.74
N SER A 543 6.66 -10.62 10.63
CA SER A 543 6.55 -11.63 11.69
C SER A 543 6.61 -10.99 13.08
N LEU A 544 5.52 -10.32 13.49
CA LEU A 544 5.38 -9.75 14.82
C LEU A 544 4.72 -10.76 15.79
N GLN A 545 5.42 -11.09 16.87
CA GLN A 545 4.94 -11.99 17.92
C GLN A 545 3.96 -11.31 18.89
N TYR A 546 3.17 -12.12 19.60
CA TYR A 546 2.21 -11.69 20.63
C TYR A 546 1.16 -10.72 20.08
N CYS A 547 0.67 -10.95 18.86
CA CYS A 547 -0.38 -10.12 18.28
C CYS A 547 -1.77 -10.61 18.70
N LEU A 548 -2.65 -9.66 19.02
CA LEU A 548 -4.09 -9.88 19.14
C LEU A 548 -4.79 -9.18 17.97
N SER A 549 -5.71 -9.90 17.33
CA SER A 549 -6.67 -9.34 16.40
C SER A 549 -7.57 -8.30 17.09
N PRO A 550 -8.30 -7.45 16.35
CA PRO A 550 -9.17 -6.46 16.97
C PRO A 550 -10.28 -7.08 17.82
N GLU A 551 -10.68 -8.32 17.57
CA GLU A 551 -11.65 -9.12 18.33
C GLU A 551 -11.03 -9.86 19.54
N LEU A 552 -9.75 -9.59 19.84
CA LEU A 552 -8.91 -10.23 20.88
C LEU A 552 -8.52 -11.69 20.65
N TYR A 553 -8.77 -12.28 19.47
CA TYR A 553 -8.19 -13.59 19.13
C TYR A 553 -6.68 -13.47 18.91
N LYS A 554 -5.92 -14.45 19.42
CA LYS A 554 -4.46 -14.54 19.28
C LYS A 554 -4.04 -14.81 17.84
N ILE A 555 -3.02 -14.10 17.35
CA ILE A 555 -2.46 -14.25 16.01
C ILE A 555 -1.12 -15.00 16.08
N GLN A 556 -0.91 -15.97 15.19
CA GLN A 556 0.36 -16.67 15.06
C GLN A 556 1.43 -15.75 14.45
N PRO A 557 2.70 -15.78 14.93
CA PRO A 557 3.22 -16.60 16.02
C PRO A 557 2.89 -16.04 17.43
N TYR A 558 2.37 -16.91 18.31
CA TYR A 558 2.05 -16.58 19.71
C TYR A 558 2.80 -17.54 20.67
N PRO A 559 4.06 -17.24 21.06
CA PRO A 559 4.91 -18.24 21.71
C PRO A 559 4.53 -18.64 23.14
N ASN A 560 3.87 -17.76 23.90
CA ASN A 560 3.37 -18.04 25.25
C ASN A 560 2.33 -17.00 25.70
N GLU A 561 1.62 -17.33 26.79
CA GLU A 561 0.56 -16.49 27.39
C GLU A 561 1.08 -15.36 28.30
N LYS A 562 2.40 -15.20 28.48
CA LYS A 562 3.00 -14.26 29.46
C LYS A 562 3.50 -12.96 28.83
N GLY A 563 3.66 -12.91 27.50
CA GLY A 563 4.04 -11.69 26.80
C GLY A 563 2.95 -10.63 26.82
N ARG A 564 3.32 -9.35 26.91
CA ARG A 564 2.37 -8.24 26.71
C ARG A 564 1.99 -8.20 25.22
N PRO A 565 0.69 -8.24 24.87
CA PRO A 565 0.29 -8.30 23.48
C PRO A 565 0.32 -6.94 22.75
N ASN A 566 0.60 -6.99 21.45
CA ASN A 566 0.35 -5.91 20.48
C ASN A 566 -1.10 -6.05 19.96
N LYS A 567 -1.88 -4.97 19.88
CA LYS A 567 -3.25 -5.02 19.34
C LYS A 567 -3.33 -4.53 17.90
N GLU A 568 -3.91 -5.33 17.01
CA GLU A 568 -4.43 -4.82 15.74
C GLU A 568 -5.67 -3.96 16.00
N ILE A 569 -5.73 -2.79 15.36
CA ILE A 569 -6.85 -1.85 15.47
C ILE A 569 -7.68 -1.92 14.20
N VAL A 570 -9.02 -1.89 14.31
CA VAL A 570 -9.89 -1.84 13.13
C VAL A 570 -9.68 -0.52 12.39
N GLU A 571 -9.38 -0.63 11.09
CA GLU A 571 -9.46 0.48 10.14
C GLU A 571 -10.92 0.73 9.75
N PHE A 572 -11.30 1.99 9.67
CA PHE A 572 -12.54 2.46 9.04
C PHE A 572 -12.16 3.13 7.70
N PRO A 573 -12.04 2.35 6.60
CA PRO A 573 -11.50 2.87 5.34
C PRO A 573 -12.43 3.92 4.74
N GLN A 574 -11.85 4.93 4.10
CA GLN A 574 -12.60 6.07 3.55
C GLN A 574 -13.51 5.71 2.38
N ARG A 575 -13.16 4.64 1.65
CA ARG A 575 -13.86 4.06 0.50
C ARG A 575 -13.94 2.55 0.73
N GLU A 576 -14.99 1.88 0.23
CA GLU A 576 -15.15 0.43 0.40
C GLU A 576 -14.11 -0.35 -0.41
N LEU A 577 -13.55 -1.39 0.21
CA LEU A 577 -12.50 -2.24 -0.36
C LEU A 577 -13.10 -3.57 -0.79
N TYR A 578 -13.31 -3.71 -2.09
CA TYR A 578 -13.83 -4.95 -2.69
C TYR A 578 -12.71 -5.94 -2.96
N VAL A 579 -12.31 -6.68 -1.92
CA VAL A 579 -11.32 -7.76 -2.01
C VAL A 579 -11.99 -9.14 -1.91
N PRO A 580 -11.53 -10.17 -2.65
CA PRO A 580 -12.16 -11.49 -2.70
C PRO A 580 -11.83 -12.35 -1.46
N PHE A 581 -11.73 -11.75 -0.27
CA PHE A 581 -11.40 -12.42 0.99
C PHE A 581 -12.51 -12.22 2.02
N THR A 582 -13.01 -13.30 2.60
CA THR A 582 -14.09 -13.26 3.59
C THR A 582 -13.54 -13.25 5.02
N THR A 583 -14.00 -12.29 5.82
CA THR A 583 -13.69 -12.18 7.26
C THR A 583 -14.97 -12.28 8.08
N TYR A 584 -15.00 -13.14 9.11
CA TYR A 584 -16.09 -13.17 10.08
C TYR A 584 -15.84 -12.12 11.17
N ARG A 585 -16.75 -11.15 11.28
CA ARG A 585 -16.69 -10.06 12.25
C ARG A 585 -18.11 -9.72 12.72
N ASN A 586 -18.39 -9.88 14.00
CA ASN A 586 -19.68 -9.56 14.61
C ASN A 586 -19.50 -8.53 15.73
N LEU A 587 -19.19 -7.29 15.32
CA LEU A 587 -18.89 -6.17 16.20
C LEU A 587 -19.94 -5.08 16.04
N LEU A 588 -20.41 -4.54 17.15
CA LEU A 588 -21.21 -3.32 17.20
C LEU A 588 -20.39 -2.23 17.90
N TYR A 589 -20.30 -1.07 17.25
CA TYR A 589 -19.74 0.14 17.83
C TYR A 589 -20.86 1.12 18.14
N ILE A 590 -20.90 1.61 19.38
CA ILE A 590 -21.88 2.60 19.84
C ILE A 590 -21.14 3.88 20.21
N TYR A 591 -21.65 5.01 19.70
CA TYR A 591 -21.15 6.35 19.97
C TYR A 591 -22.30 7.17 20.57
N PRO A 592 -22.40 7.26 21.91
CA PRO A 592 -23.25 8.26 22.54
C PRO A 592 -22.85 9.64 22.00
N ARG A 593 -23.82 10.42 21.51
CA ARG A 593 -23.54 11.75 20.92
C ARG A 593 -23.68 12.85 21.95
N ASN A 594 -24.89 13.10 22.41
CA ASN A 594 -25.16 14.04 23.48
C ASN A 594 -26.45 13.70 24.23
N VAL A 595 -26.65 14.37 25.36
CA VAL A 595 -27.84 14.28 26.20
C VAL A 595 -28.21 15.69 26.64
N ASN A 596 -29.49 16.03 26.73
CA ASN A 596 -29.94 17.35 27.15
C ASN A 596 -30.93 17.26 28.32
N PHE A 597 -30.49 17.60 29.53
CA PHE A 597 -31.33 17.69 30.73
C PHE A 597 -31.64 19.14 31.17
N THR A 598 -31.42 20.14 30.31
CA THR A 598 -31.64 21.56 30.66
C THR A 598 -33.08 21.87 31.10
N ASN A 599 -34.07 21.18 30.51
CA ASN A 599 -35.51 21.34 30.81
C ASN A 599 -35.98 20.54 32.03
N ARG A 600 -35.14 19.75 32.70
CA ARG A 600 -35.55 18.92 33.84
C ARG A 600 -35.61 19.74 35.14
N PRO A 601 -36.68 19.65 35.94
CA PRO A 601 -36.67 20.18 37.30
C PRO A 601 -35.71 19.34 38.17
N GLY A 602 -34.60 19.95 38.59
CA GLY A 602 -33.53 19.30 39.32
C GLY A 602 -32.16 19.59 38.70
N SER A 603 -31.12 19.73 39.51
CA SER A 603 -29.81 20.18 39.04
C SER A 603 -28.91 19.04 38.56
N ALA A 604 -29.39 18.19 37.65
CA ALA A 604 -28.58 17.15 37.02
C ALA A 604 -27.46 17.80 36.17
N ARG A 605 -26.24 17.82 36.70
CA ARG A 605 -25.07 18.50 36.07
C ARG A 605 -23.81 17.63 35.93
N ASN A 606 -23.79 16.43 36.50
CA ASN A 606 -22.69 15.48 36.31
C ASN A 606 -23.31 14.20 35.72
N ILE A 607 -23.51 14.18 34.40
CA ILE A 607 -24.29 13.12 33.74
C ILE A 607 -23.35 12.02 33.28
N ALA A 608 -23.58 10.80 33.76
CA ALA A 608 -22.97 9.57 33.25
C ALA A 608 -24.04 8.74 32.54
N VAL A 609 -23.72 8.19 31.37
CA VAL A 609 -24.56 7.20 30.69
C VAL A 609 -23.96 5.83 30.93
N LYS A 610 -24.70 4.93 31.57
CA LYS A 610 -24.36 3.51 31.66
C LYS A 610 -24.93 2.80 30.45
N VAL A 611 -24.11 2.05 29.74
CA VAL A 611 -24.51 1.27 28.57
C VAL A 611 -24.33 -0.21 28.88
N GLU A 612 -25.38 -1.00 28.69
CA GLU A 612 -25.43 -2.43 28.98
C GLU A 612 -26.06 -3.18 27.79
N PHE A 613 -25.60 -4.40 27.51
CA PHE A 613 -26.21 -5.27 26.50
C PHE A 613 -26.98 -6.39 27.21
N LEU A 614 -28.30 -6.34 27.15
CA LEU A 614 -29.18 -7.27 27.87
C LEU A 614 -29.55 -8.47 26.98
N GLY A 615 -29.42 -9.67 27.55
CA GLY A 615 -29.84 -10.91 26.90
C GLY A 615 -31.36 -11.03 26.74
N GLY A 616 -31.78 -11.75 25.71
CA GLY A 616 -33.18 -11.91 25.30
C GLY A 616 -33.92 -13.10 25.92
N GLY A 617 -33.41 -13.64 27.03
CA GLY A 617 -34.14 -14.59 27.88
C GLY A 617 -35.23 -13.90 28.71
N GLU A 618 -35.94 -14.67 29.51
CA GLU A 618 -36.98 -14.14 30.42
C GLU A 618 -36.38 -13.20 31.48
N GLU A 619 -35.19 -13.54 32.00
CA GLU A 619 -34.38 -12.65 32.82
C GLU A 619 -33.50 -11.75 31.94
N LYS A 620 -33.69 -10.43 32.08
CA LYS A 620 -32.91 -9.40 31.37
C LYS A 620 -31.52 -9.19 31.97
N VAL A 621 -30.68 -10.23 31.92
CA VAL A 621 -29.31 -10.21 32.48
C VAL A 621 -28.35 -9.48 31.52
N PRO A 622 -27.49 -8.56 32.01
CA PRO A 622 -26.47 -7.92 31.19
C PRO A 622 -25.32 -8.89 30.88
N LEU A 623 -25.05 -9.09 29.59
CA LEU A 623 -24.05 -10.04 29.10
C LEU A 623 -22.64 -9.41 29.10
N PRO A 624 -21.58 -10.14 29.46
CA PRO A 624 -20.20 -9.65 29.41
C PRO A 624 -19.69 -9.66 27.96
N VAL A 625 -20.08 -8.64 27.19
CA VAL A 625 -19.76 -8.52 25.75
C VAL A 625 -19.07 -7.20 25.37
N ILE A 626 -18.93 -6.26 26.31
CA ILE A 626 -18.29 -4.96 26.08
C ILE A 626 -16.79 -5.08 26.33
N PHE A 627 -15.94 -4.61 25.42
CA PHE A 627 -14.48 -4.78 25.54
C PHE A 627 -13.68 -3.62 24.91
N GLY A 628 -12.35 -3.72 24.96
CA GLY A 628 -11.42 -2.81 24.26
C GLY A 628 -10.70 -1.78 25.15
N LYS A 629 -11.27 -1.43 26.32
CA LYS A 629 -10.62 -0.56 27.32
C LYS A 629 -9.34 -1.22 27.89
N SER A 630 -8.50 -0.43 28.57
CA SER A 630 -7.22 -0.86 29.15
C SER A 630 -7.29 -1.13 30.65
N SER A 631 -6.40 -1.99 31.16
CA SER A 631 -6.24 -2.27 32.60
C SER A 631 -7.54 -2.69 33.31
N CYS A 632 -8.29 -3.61 32.69
CA CYS A 632 -9.60 -4.06 33.16
C CYS A 632 -9.82 -5.55 32.86
N PRO A 633 -10.97 -6.15 33.23
CA PRO A 633 -11.36 -7.45 32.69
C PRO A 633 -11.48 -7.40 31.16
N GLU A 634 -11.24 -8.53 30.49
CA GLU A 634 -11.28 -8.66 29.04
C GLU A 634 -12.65 -8.29 28.45
N PHE A 635 -13.71 -8.76 29.11
CA PHE A 635 -15.10 -8.42 28.81
C PHE A 635 -15.80 -7.88 30.06
N SER A 636 -16.64 -6.85 29.85
CA SER A 636 -17.48 -6.22 30.86
C SER A 636 -18.96 -6.32 30.48
N SER A 637 -19.83 -6.39 31.49
CA SER A 637 -21.30 -6.34 31.33
C SER A 637 -21.84 -4.94 31.06
N HIS A 638 -21.09 -3.92 31.45
CA HIS A 638 -21.47 -2.51 31.35
C HIS A 638 -20.27 -1.58 31.17
N VAL A 639 -20.53 -0.36 30.72
CA VAL A 639 -19.55 0.72 30.65
C VAL A 639 -20.22 2.05 30.98
N TYR A 640 -19.49 2.97 31.60
CA TYR A 640 -19.90 4.36 31.81
C TYR A 640 -19.19 5.28 30.81
N THR A 641 -19.91 6.27 30.29
CA THR A 641 -19.31 7.37 29.52
C THR A 641 -18.50 8.30 30.42
N ALA A 642 -17.57 9.05 29.82
CA ALA A 642 -16.91 10.17 30.48
C ALA A 642 -17.94 11.23 30.91
N VAL A 643 -17.72 11.83 32.08
CA VAL A 643 -18.60 12.83 32.69
C VAL A 643 -18.01 14.22 32.52
N ALA A 644 -18.71 15.08 31.77
CA ALA A 644 -18.41 16.51 31.77
C ALA A 644 -18.86 17.14 33.10
N TYR A 645 -17.91 17.68 33.87
CA TYR A 645 -18.18 18.28 35.17
C TYR A 645 -19.11 19.49 35.05
N HIS A 646 -20.16 19.52 35.86
CA HIS A 646 -21.11 20.63 35.99
C HIS A 646 -21.88 21.02 34.69
N ASN A 647 -21.93 20.14 33.69
CA ASN A 647 -22.63 20.35 32.42
C ASN A 647 -24.03 19.67 32.40
N ARG A 648 -25.08 20.39 31.93
CA ARG A 648 -26.47 19.88 31.80
C ARG A 648 -26.80 19.29 30.42
N ASN A 649 -25.95 19.57 29.44
CA ASN A 649 -26.09 19.19 28.05
C ASN A 649 -24.74 18.70 27.48
N PRO A 650 -24.16 17.63 28.04
CA PRO A 650 -22.85 17.14 27.60
C PRO A 650 -22.91 16.46 26.23
N ASP A 651 -21.89 16.72 25.43
CA ASP A 651 -21.49 15.91 24.30
C ASP A 651 -20.48 14.84 24.76
N PHE A 652 -20.49 13.67 24.11
CA PHE A 652 -19.63 12.53 24.43
C PHE A 652 -18.80 12.14 23.20
N TYR A 653 -17.56 11.72 23.44
CA TYR A 653 -16.66 11.18 22.42
C TYR A 653 -16.38 9.68 22.59
N ASP A 654 -17.09 9.03 23.52
CA ASP A 654 -16.88 7.63 23.88
C ASP A 654 -17.13 6.68 22.71
N GLU A 655 -16.26 5.70 22.58
CA GLU A 655 -16.44 4.53 21.72
C GLU A 655 -16.70 3.31 22.60
N ILE A 656 -17.83 2.66 22.38
CA ILE A 656 -18.25 1.47 23.10
C ILE A 656 -18.28 0.32 22.10
N LYS A 657 -17.34 -0.61 22.25
CA LYS A 657 -17.19 -1.77 21.38
C LYS A 657 -17.83 -3.00 22.03
N ILE A 658 -18.75 -3.63 21.31
CA ILE A 658 -19.52 -4.78 21.77
C ILE A 658 -19.30 -5.96 20.81
N LYS A 659 -18.91 -7.11 21.37
CA LYS A 659 -18.86 -8.39 20.64
C LYS A 659 -20.26 -8.99 20.63
N LEU A 660 -20.97 -8.85 19.52
CA LEU A 660 -22.34 -9.35 19.45
C LEU A 660 -22.36 -10.90 19.53
N PRO A 661 -23.30 -11.49 20.31
CA PRO A 661 -23.52 -12.93 20.26
C PRO A 661 -23.88 -13.38 18.83
N SER A 662 -23.36 -14.54 18.41
CA SER A 662 -23.59 -15.08 17.06
C SER A 662 -25.07 -15.36 16.77
N ARG A 663 -25.89 -15.60 17.81
CA ARG A 663 -27.35 -15.73 17.72
C ARG A 663 -28.02 -14.58 18.47
N LEU A 664 -28.66 -13.67 17.74
CA LEU A 664 -29.49 -12.62 18.33
C LEU A 664 -30.93 -13.11 18.50
N GLN A 665 -31.53 -12.84 19.66
CA GLN A 665 -32.93 -13.09 19.99
C GLN A 665 -33.73 -11.77 19.95
N SER A 666 -35.04 -11.84 19.76
CA SER A 666 -35.92 -10.66 19.74
C SER A 666 -35.94 -9.87 21.05
N GLY A 667 -35.61 -10.51 22.17
CA GLY A 667 -35.45 -9.84 23.46
C GLY A 667 -34.10 -9.15 23.69
N ASN A 668 -33.10 -9.35 22.82
CA ASN A 668 -31.79 -8.70 22.98
C ASN A 668 -31.93 -7.18 22.76
N HIS A 669 -31.47 -6.38 23.71
CA HIS A 669 -31.52 -4.91 23.61
C HIS A 669 -30.36 -4.25 24.33
N ILE A 670 -30.02 -3.03 23.89
CA ILE A 670 -29.05 -2.17 24.56
C ILE A 670 -29.83 -1.28 25.53
N LEU A 671 -29.47 -1.31 26.80
CA LEU A 671 -30.00 -0.41 27.81
C LEU A 671 -29.05 0.78 27.99
N PHE A 672 -29.61 1.98 27.86
CA PHE A 672 -28.95 3.22 28.25
C PHE A 672 -29.62 3.70 29.53
N THR A 673 -28.89 3.72 30.64
CA THR A 673 -29.38 4.24 31.92
C THR A 673 -28.63 5.53 32.23
N PHE A 674 -29.38 6.61 32.41
CA PHE A 674 -28.84 7.94 32.67
C PHE A 674 -28.71 8.17 34.18
N TYR A 675 -27.56 8.68 34.61
CA TYR A 675 -27.28 8.90 36.01
C TYR A 675 -26.74 10.30 36.27
N HIS A 676 -27.15 10.88 37.40
CA HIS A 676 -26.49 12.04 37.98
C HIS A 676 -25.50 11.59 39.07
N ILE A 677 -24.24 11.99 38.95
CA ILE A 677 -23.20 11.65 39.91
C ILE A 677 -23.04 12.78 40.94
N SER A 678 -23.31 12.46 42.21
CA SER A 678 -23.07 13.36 43.33
C SER A 678 -21.58 13.40 43.65
N LEU A 679 -21.06 14.61 43.84
CA LEU A 679 -19.66 14.87 44.24
C LEU A 679 -19.56 15.38 45.68
N VAL A 680 -20.67 15.33 46.43
CA VAL A 680 -20.72 15.71 47.84
C VAL A 680 -19.95 14.66 48.65
N THR A 681 -19.20 15.11 49.66
CA THR A 681 -18.30 14.25 50.46
C THR A 681 -19.01 13.32 51.43
N ASP A 682 -20.29 13.55 51.70
CA ASP A 682 -21.12 12.78 52.64
C ASP A 682 -21.56 11.44 52.04
N ASP A 683 -21.75 10.42 52.88
CA ASP A 683 -22.02 9.02 52.47
C ASP A 683 -23.41 8.76 51.87
N THR A 684 -24.10 9.82 51.43
CA THR A 684 -25.33 9.74 50.62
C THR A 684 -25.07 9.13 49.24
N ALA A 685 -26.10 8.54 48.63
CA ALA A 685 -26.00 7.83 47.36
C ALA A 685 -25.26 8.64 46.27
N GLN A 686 -24.10 8.14 45.86
CA GLN A 686 -23.20 8.77 44.88
C GLN A 686 -23.83 8.92 43.48
N GLN A 687 -24.90 8.18 43.21
CA GLN A 687 -25.47 8.00 41.89
C GLN A 687 -27.00 8.07 42.01
N THR A 688 -27.63 8.99 41.29
CA THR A 688 -29.09 9.13 41.20
C THR A 688 -29.54 8.79 39.79
N THR A 689 -30.42 7.80 39.62
CA THR A 689 -31.00 7.46 38.32
C THR A 689 -31.85 8.61 37.79
N LEU A 690 -31.63 9.01 36.55
CA LEU A 690 -32.38 10.04 35.85
C LEU A 690 -33.45 9.42 34.93
N GLY A 691 -33.16 8.28 34.31
CA GLY A 691 -34.06 7.56 33.41
C GLY A 691 -33.37 6.34 32.82
#